data_AF-A0A6V8EBD2-F1
#
_entry.id   AF-A0A6V8EBD2-F1
#
_cell.length_a   1.000
_cell.length_b   1.000
_cell.length_c   1.000
_cell.angle_alpha   90.00
_cell.angle_beta   90.00
_cell.angle_gamma   90.00
#
_symmetry.space_group_name_H-M   'P 1'
#
loop_
_entity.id
_entity.type
_entity.pdbx_description
1 polymer ?
#
loop_
_entity_poly.entity_id
_entity_poly.type
_entity_poly.pdbx_seq_one_letter_code
_entity_poly.pdbx_strand_id
1 'polypeptide(L)'
;TVRDYHNINSEMSEKLRLCQHLETAANNAIERGAKAVAKDLQEQIDELLEEVGEARNALEGFRQLAKEYSSGEYTYHVRGKPFTVQTTTESLAHSNIPRVSLPTFADDGELHAWMMRENAPGHFPYTSGVFPFKRTDELSARMFAGEGGPERTNRRFHYLSQGQDYVRLSTAFDSVTLYGRDPAKRPDIWGKVGNSGVSIATCDDAKRLYSGFDLCNPNTSVSMTINGPAPIILAFYLNAAIDQQVEAHLKEQGKTIEMSDVAYSGELPEGHNGFGLATVGKRGDELVNAKTYAEIKAKTLQTVRGTVQADILKEDQAQNTCIFSTPFALKLMGDVQQYYIDHGVRNHYSVSISGYHIAEAGANPITQLAFTLANGFTYVEYYRSRGMDINKFAPNLSFFFSNGLDPEYTVIGRVARRIWAVAMRDLYGADERSQKLKYHIQTSGRSLHAQEIDFNDIRTTLQALLAIQDNANSLHTNAYDEAITTPTEESVRRALAIQLIVNKESGWTKTENPMQGSFIVDELTDLVEAAVLEEFEAISRRGGVLGAMETMYQRGKIQDESMYYEHLKHDGTLPIIGVNTFQNPHAQAFDESAADDFEMELARATPEEKQECLERVEVRQTSAADQTTAALKQLQEVARSGGNVFEELMETVKIASLGQITDALFKVGGQYRRNM
;
A
#
# COMPACT_ATOMS: atom_id res chain seq x y z
N THR A 1 -12.98 21.15 10.06
CA THR A 1 -12.65 19.77 10.49
C THR A 1 -13.58 18.80 9.77
N VAL A 2 -13.35 17.48 9.85
CA VAL A 2 -14.28 16.47 9.28
C VAL A 2 -15.69 16.58 9.90
N ARG A 3 -15.78 16.93 11.20
CA ARG A 3 -17.07 17.19 11.86
C ARG A 3 -17.76 18.43 11.32
N ASP A 4 -17.02 19.51 11.08
CA ASP A 4 -17.58 20.73 10.46
C ASP A 4 -18.08 20.45 9.04
N TYR A 5 -17.35 19.62 8.28
CA TYR A 5 -17.79 19.17 6.96
C TYR A 5 -19.15 18.47 7.04
N HIS A 6 -19.34 17.53 7.97
CA HIS A 6 -20.64 16.86 8.13
C HIS A 6 -21.76 17.79 8.58
N ASN A 7 -21.47 18.71 9.51
CA ASN A 7 -22.47 19.67 9.99
C ASN A 7 -22.96 20.60 8.87
N ILE A 8 -22.05 21.18 8.10
CA ILE A 8 -22.38 22.08 6.98
C ILE A 8 -23.26 21.35 5.95
N ASN A 9 -22.93 20.11 5.60
CA ASN A 9 -23.71 19.36 4.61
C ASN A 9 -25.06 18.88 5.18
N SER A 10 -25.15 18.64 6.49
CA SER A 10 -26.43 18.32 7.14
C SER A 10 -27.39 19.51 7.11
N GLU A 11 -26.90 20.72 7.41
CA GLU A 11 -27.68 21.95 7.28
C GLU A 11 -28.12 22.19 5.83
N MET A 12 -27.22 21.97 4.86
CA MET A 12 -27.54 22.10 3.44
C MET A 12 -28.62 21.08 2.99
N SER A 13 -28.53 19.83 3.46
CA SER A 13 -29.56 18.80 3.22
C SER A 13 -30.93 19.21 3.72
N GLU A 14 -31.02 19.80 4.92
CA GLU A 14 -32.30 20.29 5.48
C GLU A 14 -32.89 21.43 4.64
N LYS A 15 -32.04 22.37 4.19
CA LYS A 15 -32.48 23.49 3.32
C LYS A 15 -32.97 23.00 1.96
N LEU A 16 -32.27 22.07 1.34
CA LEU A 16 -32.68 21.46 0.06
C LEU A 16 -34.04 20.76 0.18
N ARG A 17 -34.21 19.97 1.25
CA ARG A 17 -35.48 19.30 1.54
C ARG A 17 -36.61 20.30 1.77
N LEU A 18 -36.36 21.36 2.53
CA LEU A 18 -37.35 22.41 2.76
C LEU A 18 -37.74 23.10 1.44
N CYS A 19 -36.76 23.46 0.61
CA CYS A 19 -36.99 24.05 -0.70
C CYS A 19 -37.89 23.13 -1.56
N GLN A 20 -37.57 21.84 -1.64
CA GLN A 20 -38.35 20.87 -2.41
C GLN A 20 -39.79 20.71 -1.89
N HIS A 21 -39.97 20.70 -0.56
CA HIS A 21 -41.30 20.63 0.05
C HIS A 21 -42.13 21.88 -0.22
N LEU A 22 -41.52 23.07 -0.16
CA LEU A 22 -42.18 24.34 -0.48
C LEU A 22 -42.59 24.38 -1.95
N GLU A 23 -41.74 23.93 -2.88
CA GLU A 23 -42.09 23.82 -4.31
C GLU A 23 -43.28 22.90 -4.53
N THR A 24 -43.29 21.74 -3.86
CA THR A 24 -44.40 20.78 -3.93
C THR A 24 -45.70 21.39 -3.38
N ALA A 25 -45.62 22.12 -2.26
CA ALA A 25 -46.75 22.82 -1.67
C ALA A 25 -47.26 23.97 -2.56
N ALA A 26 -46.35 24.74 -3.16
CA ALA A 26 -46.66 25.85 -4.06
C ALA A 26 -47.41 25.34 -5.30
N ASN A 27 -46.91 24.25 -5.91
CA ASN A 27 -47.58 23.60 -7.04
C ASN A 27 -48.98 23.13 -6.68
N ASN A 28 -49.16 22.48 -5.52
CA ASN A 28 -50.49 22.07 -5.06
C ASN A 28 -51.43 23.27 -4.81
N ALA A 29 -50.91 24.36 -4.24
CA ALA A 29 -51.68 25.59 -4.04
C ALA A 29 -52.13 26.22 -5.37
N ILE A 30 -51.27 26.21 -6.38
CA ILE A 30 -51.57 26.67 -7.75
C ILE A 30 -52.70 25.83 -8.35
N GLU A 31 -52.59 24.50 -8.29
CA GLU A 31 -53.59 23.57 -8.83
C GLU A 31 -54.97 23.74 -8.18
N ARG A 32 -55.01 24.10 -6.88
CA ARG A 32 -56.25 24.35 -6.14
C ARG A 32 -56.78 25.78 -6.27
N GLY A 33 -56.10 26.64 -7.03
CA GLY A 33 -56.48 28.04 -7.24
C GLY A 33 -56.18 28.97 -6.04
N ALA A 34 -55.40 28.52 -5.05
CA ALA A 34 -55.03 29.27 -3.85
C ALA A 34 -53.85 30.24 -4.12
N LYS A 35 -54.07 31.23 -5.01
CA LYS A 35 -53.00 32.11 -5.53
C LYS A 35 -52.19 32.88 -4.47
N ALA A 36 -52.84 33.31 -3.38
CA ALA A 36 -52.14 34.04 -2.31
C ALA A 36 -51.14 33.14 -1.56
N VAL A 37 -51.54 31.91 -1.27
CA VAL A 37 -50.68 30.89 -0.64
C VAL A 37 -49.53 30.53 -1.58
N ALA A 38 -49.82 30.30 -2.86
CA ALA A 38 -48.78 30.02 -3.85
C ALA A 38 -47.73 31.14 -3.95
N LYS A 39 -48.14 32.42 -3.89
CA LYS A 39 -47.22 33.56 -3.94
C LYS A 39 -46.31 33.63 -2.71
N ASP A 40 -46.89 33.44 -1.52
CA ASP A 40 -46.13 33.43 -0.25
C ASP A 40 -45.10 32.29 -0.22
N LEU A 41 -45.49 31.09 -0.67
CA LEU A 41 -44.56 29.96 -0.81
C LEU A 41 -43.46 30.25 -1.85
N GLN A 42 -43.79 30.92 -2.96
CA GLN A 42 -42.79 31.28 -3.98
C GLN A 42 -41.75 32.27 -3.45
N GLU A 43 -42.14 33.25 -2.64
CA GLU A 43 -41.20 34.20 -2.02
C GLU A 43 -40.21 33.46 -1.10
N GLN A 44 -40.68 32.50 -0.29
CA GLN A 44 -39.81 31.66 0.55
C GLN A 44 -38.89 30.74 -0.27
N ILE A 45 -39.38 30.22 -1.40
CA ILE A 45 -38.55 29.43 -2.33
C ILE A 45 -37.44 30.31 -2.90
N ASP A 46 -37.77 31.50 -3.40
CA ASP A 46 -36.80 32.41 -4.02
C ASP A 46 -35.67 32.79 -3.04
N GLU A 47 -35.99 33.03 -1.76
CA GLU A 47 -34.99 33.25 -0.70
C GLU A 47 -34.07 32.04 -0.50
N LEU A 48 -34.64 30.82 -0.42
CA LEU A 48 -33.85 29.60 -0.23
C LEU A 48 -32.98 29.26 -1.45
N LEU A 49 -33.44 29.58 -2.66
CA LEU A 49 -32.72 29.27 -3.90
C LEU A 49 -31.37 29.98 -4.00
N GLU A 50 -31.24 31.17 -3.40
CA GLU A 50 -29.95 31.87 -3.31
C GLU A 50 -28.92 31.06 -2.52
N GLU A 51 -29.36 30.35 -1.48
CA GLU A 51 -28.49 29.55 -0.61
C GLU A 51 -28.21 28.15 -1.16
N VAL A 52 -29.20 27.50 -1.78
CA VAL A 52 -29.09 26.10 -2.21
C VAL A 52 -28.76 25.92 -3.69
N GLY A 53 -28.66 27.00 -4.47
CA GLY A 53 -28.54 26.95 -5.93
C GLY A 53 -27.38 26.10 -6.46
N GLU A 54 -26.19 26.23 -5.86
CA GLU A 54 -25.02 25.41 -6.25
C GLU A 54 -25.24 23.92 -5.94
N ALA A 55 -25.75 23.62 -4.73
CA ALA A 55 -26.04 22.26 -4.33
C ALA A 55 -27.12 21.62 -5.21
N ARG A 56 -28.17 22.38 -5.57
CA ARG A 56 -29.24 21.94 -6.48
C ARG A 56 -28.71 21.58 -7.87
N ASN A 57 -27.81 22.41 -8.44
CA ASN A 57 -27.16 22.10 -9.71
C ASN A 57 -26.34 20.81 -9.63
N ALA A 58 -25.66 20.56 -8.49
CA ALA A 58 -24.94 19.32 -8.28
C ALA A 58 -25.88 18.09 -8.24
N LEU A 59 -27.08 18.21 -7.66
CA LEU A 59 -28.08 17.14 -7.65
C LEU A 59 -28.56 16.78 -9.07
N GLU A 60 -28.79 17.78 -9.93
CA GLU A 60 -29.15 17.56 -11.33
C GLU A 60 -28.02 16.84 -12.09
N GLY A 61 -26.78 17.29 -11.89
CA GLY A 61 -25.59 16.63 -12.45
C GLY A 61 -25.47 15.17 -12.01
N PHE A 62 -25.74 14.88 -10.73
CA PHE A 62 -25.74 13.50 -10.23
C PHE A 62 -26.86 12.65 -10.81
N ARG A 63 -28.08 13.19 -10.93
CA ARG A 63 -29.20 12.47 -11.57
C ARG A 63 -28.90 12.15 -13.03
N GLN A 64 -28.21 13.04 -13.72
CA GLN A 64 -27.74 12.79 -15.08
C GLN A 64 -26.67 11.68 -15.11
N LEU A 65 -25.69 11.72 -14.20
CA LEU A 65 -24.70 10.65 -14.04
C LEU A 65 -25.34 9.28 -13.79
N ALA A 66 -26.36 9.21 -12.92
CA ALA A 66 -27.09 7.99 -12.63
C ALA A 66 -27.79 7.41 -13.87
N LYS A 67 -28.37 8.27 -14.72
CA LYS A 67 -28.93 7.86 -16.02
C LYS A 67 -27.84 7.33 -16.95
N GLU A 68 -26.71 8.02 -17.05
CA GLU A 68 -25.58 7.59 -17.89
C GLU A 68 -25.03 6.23 -17.44
N TYR A 69 -24.90 6.00 -16.14
CA TYR A 69 -24.43 4.71 -15.60
C TYR A 69 -25.41 3.57 -15.88
N SER A 70 -26.71 3.86 -15.96
CA SER A 70 -27.74 2.89 -16.36
C SER A 70 -27.82 2.63 -17.87
N SER A 71 -27.07 3.37 -18.70
CA SER A 71 -27.21 3.33 -20.17
C SER A 71 -26.47 2.17 -20.86
N GLY A 72 -25.57 1.48 -20.15
CA GLY A 72 -24.78 0.35 -20.66
C GLY A 72 -23.33 0.70 -20.98
N GLU A 73 -23.05 1.93 -21.41
CA GLU A 73 -21.68 2.43 -21.65
C GLU A 73 -21.47 3.82 -21.04
N TYR A 74 -20.25 4.09 -20.59
CA TYR A 74 -19.86 5.40 -20.05
C TYR A 74 -18.46 5.77 -20.50
N THR A 75 -18.26 7.05 -20.85
CA THR A 75 -16.95 7.58 -21.26
C THR A 75 -16.47 8.62 -20.27
N TYR A 76 -15.36 8.32 -19.60
CA TYR A 76 -14.66 9.29 -18.73
C TYR A 76 -13.30 9.66 -19.32
N HIS A 77 -12.70 10.75 -18.81
CA HIS A 77 -11.44 11.27 -19.33
C HIS A 77 -10.33 11.13 -18.31
N VAL A 78 -9.20 10.53 -18.69
CA VAL A 78 -7.98 10.47 -17.87
C VAL A 78 -6.88 11.23 -18.56
N ARG A 79 -6.41 12.32 -17.95
CA ARG A 79 -5.39 13.21 -18.53
C ARG A 79 -5.75 13.67 -19.96
N GLY A 80 -7.03 13.98 -20.18
CA GLY A 80 -7.58 14.41 -21.46
C GLY A 80 -7.84 13.31 -22.49
N LYS A 81 -7.52 12.05 -22.20
CA LYS A 81 -7.81 10.91 -23.09
C LYS A 81 -9.16 10.27 -22.72
N PRO A 82 -10.05 10.01 -23.68
CA PRO A 82 -11.32 9.33 -23.41
C PRO A 82 -11.11 7.83 -23.16
N PHE A 83 -11.85 7.29 -22.19
CA PHE A 83 -11.92 5.87 -21.85
C PHE A 83 -13.37 5.46 -21.75
N THR A 84 -13.81 4.62 -22.70
CA THR A 84 -15.15 4.05 -22.72
C THR A 84 -15.15 2.72 -22.00
N VAL A 85 -16.12 2.52 -21.10
CA VAL A 85 -16.30 1.30 -20.34
C VAL A 85 -17.75 0.84 -20.42
N GLN A 86 -17.96 -0.48 -20.41
CA GLN A 86 -19.27 -1.05 -20.14
C GLN A 86 -19.65 -0.76 -18.69
N THR A 87 -20.89 -0.35 -18.44
CA THR A 87 -21.41 -0.08 -17.08
C THR A 87 -22.24 -1.23 -16.54
N THR A 88 -22.50 -2.26 -17.35
CA THR A 88 -23.22 -3.47 -16.97
C THR A 88 -22.44 -4.72 -17.33
N THR A 89 -22.68 -5.81 -16.60
CA THR A 89 -22.22 -7.17 -16.91
C THR A 89 -23.42 -8.09 -17.04
N GLU A 90 -23.55 -8.79 -18.16
CA GLU A 90 -24.63 -9.77 -18.35
C GLU A 90 -24.34 -11.05 -17.54
N SER A 91 -25.31 -11.48 -16.73
CA SER A 91 -25.26 -12.74 -15.99
C SER A 91 -25.71 -13.94 -16.84
N LEU A 92 -25.48 -15.17 -16.36
CA LEU A 92 -26.00 -16.39 -17.00
C LEU A 92 -27.53 -16.43 -17.09
N ALA A 93 -28.24 -15.66 -16.26
CA ALA A 93 -29.69 -15.50 -16.31
C ALA A 93 -30.13 -14.33 -17.22
N HIS A 94 -29.23 -13.79 -18.04
CA HIS A 94 -29.47 -12.67 -18.96
C HIS A 94 -29.88 -11.36 -18.28
N SER A 95 -29.59 -11.22 -16.98
CA SER A 95 -29.78 -9.96 -16.25
C SER A 95 -28.55 -9.08 -16.44
N ASN A 96 -28.76 -7.82 -16.82
CA ASN A 96 -27.72 -6.78 -16.90
C ASN A 96 -27.43 -6.25 -15.49
N ILE A 97 -26.38 -6.79 -14.87
CA ILE A 97 -25.96 -6.40 -13.52
C ILE A 97 -25.16 -5.11 -13.61
N PRO A 98 -25.55 -4.03 -12.89
CA PRO A 98 -24.80 -2.78 -12.91
C PRO A 98 -23.44 -2.95 -12.21
N ARG A 99 -22.39 -2.42 -12.85
CA ARG A 99 -21.06 -2.32 -12.23
C ARG A 99 -21.05 -1.29 -11.11
N VAL A 100 -21.79 -0.19 -11.26
CA VAL A 100 -21.99 0.79 -10.18
C VAL A 100 -23.48 1.04 -10.05
N SER A 101 -24.05 0.75 -8.89
CA SER A 101 -25.47 0.98 -8.58
C SER A 101 -25.63 2.29 -7.81
N LEU A 102 -26.32 3.26 -8.39
CA LEU A 102 -26.51 4.60 -7.81
C LEU A 102 -27.95 4.77 -7.29
N PRO A 103 -28.16 5.49 -6.16
CA PRO A 103 -29.49 5.67 -5.59
C PRO A 103 -30.38 6.55 -6.48
N THR A 104 -31.69 6.31 -6.39
CA THR A 104 -32.72 7.08 -7.10
C THR A 104 -33.61 7.87 -6.13
N PHE A 105 -33.00 8.44 -5.08
CA PHE A 105 -33.75 9.17 -4.05
C PHE A 105 -34.55 10.33 -4.66
N ALA A 106 -35.83 10.40 -4.27
CA ALA A 106 -36.71 11.49 -4.64
C ALA A 106 -36.44 12.74 -3.79
N ASP A 107 -36.10 12.57 -2.50
CA ASP A 107 -35.78 13.67 -1.57
C ASP A 107 -34.42 14.29 -1.92
N ASP A 108 -34.41 15.60 -2.19
CA ASP A 108 -33.20 16.35 -2.53
C ASP A 108 -32.22 16.42 -1.35
N GLY A 109 -32.73 16.47 -0.12
CA GLY A 109 -31.92 16.45 1.10
C GLY A 109 -31.16 15.14 1.30
N GLU A 110 -31.84 14.00 1.14
CA GLU A 110 -31.23 12.66 1.21
C GLU A 110 -30.21 12.44 0.09
N LEU A 111 -30.53 12.88 -1.13
CA LEU A 111 -29.59 12.78 -2.25
C LEU A 111 -28.32 13.59 -1.97
N HIS A 112 -28.46 14.82 -1.47
CA HIS A 112 -27.32 15.64 -1.08
C HIS A 112 -26.49 14.99 0.03
N ALA A 113 -27.15 14.49 1.08
CA ALA A 113 -26.48 13.84 2.20
C ALA A 113 -25.66 12.64 1.70
N TRP A 114 -26.23 11.80 0.84
CA TRP A 114 -25.55 10.66 0.26
C TRP A 114 -24.37 11.06 -0.63
N MET A 115 -24.54 12.08 -1.49
CA MET A 115 -23.47 12.59 -2.35
C MET A 115 -22.28 13.13 -1.57
N MET A 116 -22.54 13.82 -0.46
CA MET A 116 -21.47 14.39 0.36
C MET A 116 -20.84 13.34 1.27
N ARG A 117 -21.56 12.31 1.70
CA ARG A 117 -20.99 11.31 2.61
C ARG A 117 -20.28 10.17 1.88
N GLU A 118 -20.80 9.74 0.73
CA GLU A 118 -20.34 8.51 0.08
C GLU A 118 -20.01 8.66 -1.41
N ASN A 119 -20.90 9.32 -2.14
CA ASN A 119 -20.85 9.55 -3.58
C ASN A 119 -20.61 8.30 -4.47
N ALA A 120 -20.69 8.49 -5.78
CA ALA A 120 -20.23 7.50 -6.75
C ALA A 120 -18.69 7.31 -6.66
N PRO A 121 -18.16 6.12 -6.94
CA PRO A 121 -16.72 5.91 -7.01
C PRO A 121 -16.06 6.92 -7.95
N GLY A 122 -14.88 7.43 -7.58
CA GLY A 122 -14.18 8.45 -8.37
C GLY A 122 -14.66 9.88 -8.17
N HIS A 123 -15.66 10.12 -7.32
CA HIS A 123 -16.15 11.44 -6.93
C HIS A 123 -15.89 11.73 -5.46
N PHE A 124 -15.61 12.99 -5.11
CA PHE A 124 -15.38 13.41 -3.72
C PHE A 124 -16.60 13.06 -2.83
N PRO A 125 -16.41 12.55 -1.59
CA PRO A 125 -15.13 12.38 -0.86
C PRO A 125 -14.46 11.01 -1.09
N TYR A 126 -14.73 10.34 -2.21
CA TYR A 126 -14.11 9.08 -2.64
C TYR A 126 -14.34 7.89 -1.70
N THR A 127 -15.36 7.96 -0.84
CA THR A 127 -15.70 6.94 0.15
C THR A 127 -15.85 5.56 -0.49
N SER A 128 -16.50 5.47 -1.66
CA SER A 128 -16.73 4.23 -2.42
C SER A 128 -15.61 3.84 -3.40
N GLY A 129 -14.54 4.63 -3.46
CA GLY A 129 -13.38 4.37 -4.31
C GLY A 129 -12.84 5.63 -4.98
N VAL A 130 -11.54 5.63 -5.30
CA VAL A 130 -10.84 6.79 -5.90
C VAL A 130 -10.92 6.86 -7.43
N PHE A 131 -11.45 5.82 -8.07
CA PHE A 131 -11.62 5.73 -9.52
C PHE A 131 -13.09 5.41 -9.86
N PRO A 132 -13.62 5.93 -10.99
CA PRO A 132 -15.00 5.69 -11.40
C PRO A 132 -15.34 4.21 -11.57
N PHE A 133 -14.41 3.45 -12.13
CA PHE A 133 -14.54 2.02 -12.36
C PHE A 133 -13.21 1.31 -12.08
N LYS A 134 -13.28 0.07 -11.61
CA LYS A 134 -12.15 -0.85 -11.53
C LYS A 134 -11.64 -1.17 -12.93
N ARG A 135 -10.33 -1.41 -13.02
CA ARG A 135 -9.71 -1.95 -14.24
C ARG A 135 -10.15 -3.38 -14.46
N THR A 136 -10.50 -3.73 -15.69
CA THR A 136 -10.90 -5.09 -16.07
C THR A 136 -9.69 -5.94 -16.51
N ASP A 137 -8.61 -5.27 -16.94
CA ASP A 137 -7.39 -5.88 -17.47
C ASP A 137 -6.30 -6.10 -16.41
N GLU A 138 -6.37 -5.38 -15.29
CA GLU A 138 -5.38 -5.45 -14.21
C GLU A 138 -6.05 -5.93 -12.91
N LEU A 139 -5.68 -7.13 -12.46
CA LEU A 139 -6.11 -7.62 -11.15
C LEU A 139 -5.41 -6.83 -10.02
N SER A 140 -6.08 -6.71 -8.88
CA SER A 140 -5.52 -6.12 -7.66
C SER A 140 -4.44 -6.98 -7.00
N ALA A 141 -4.30 -8.23 -7.46
CA ALA A 141 -3.42 -9.24 -6.89
C ALA A 141 -1.96 -8.79 -6.86
N ARG A 142 -1.36 -8.89 -5.68
CA ARG A 142 0.07 -8.63 -5.44
C ARG A 142 0.56 -9.59 -4.36
N MET A 143 1.17 -10.70 -4.77
CA MET A 143 1.65 -11.73 -3.86
C MET A 143 3.06 -11.38 -3.35
N PHE A 144 3.28 -11.52 -2.04
CA PHE A 144 4.59 -11.40 -1.42
C PHE A 144 5.42 -12.63 -1.76
N ALA A 145 6.66 -12.41 -2.17
CA ALA A 145 7.66 -13.45 -2.36
C ALA A 145 9.03 -12.95 -1.92
N GLY A 146 9.82 -13.86 -1.36
CA GLY A 146 11.16 -13.59 -0.87
C GLY A 146 11.68 -14.78 -0.09
N GLU A 147 12.65 -15.47 -0.66
CA GLU A 147 13.31 -16.61 -0.02
C GLU A 147 14.66 -16.87 -0.67
N GLY A 148 15.66 -17.22 0.15
CA GLY A 148 17.00 -17.60 -0.32
C GLY A 148 17.75 -16.43 -0.94
N GLY A 149 18.48 -16.73 -2.02
CA GLY A 149 19.18 -15.73 -2.83
C GLY A 149 18.27 -15.01 -3.84
N PRO A 150 18.76 -13.94 -4.49
CA PRO A 150 18.02 -13.19 -5.49
C PRO A 150 17.53 -14.07 -6.65
N GLU A 151 18.28 -15.09 -7.09
CA GLU A 151 17.87 -15.98 -8.17
C GLU A 151 16.67 -16.87 -7.80
N ARG A 152 16.63 -17.44 -6.59
CA ARG A 152 15.48 -18.24 -6.13
C ARG A 152 14.22 -17.41 -6.06
N THR A 153 14.32 -16.20 -5.51
CA THR A 153 13.20 -15.27 -5.46
C THR A 153 12.79 -14.79 -6.86
N ASN A 154 13.75 -14.54 -7.77
CA ASN A 154 13.48 -14.21 -9.16
C ASN A 154 12.69 -15.33 -9.88
N ARG A 155 13.07 -16.60 -9.69
CA ARG A 155 12.31 -17.75 -10.21
C ARG A 155 10.87 -17.76 -9.70
N ARG A 156 10.66 -17.49 -8.40
CA ARG A 156 9.31 -17.37 -7.82
C ARG A 156 8.53 -16.20 -8.40
N PHE A 157 9.16 -15.05 -8.67
CA PHE A 157 8.48 -13.94 -9.35
C PHE A 157 8.04 -14.31 -10.76
N HIS A 158 8.89 -14.97 -11.55
CA HIS A 158 8.53 -15.43 -12.89
C HIS A 158 7.33 -16.36 -12.81
N TYR A 159 7.39 -17.39 -11.95
CA TYR A 159 6.28 -18.30 -11.68
C TYR A 159 4.95 -17.59 -11.35
N LEU A 160 4.96 -16.67 -10.38
CA LEU A 160 3.75 -15.96 -9.94
C LEU A 160 3.19 -14.99 -11.00
N SER A 161 4.02 -14.57 -11.94
CA SER A 161 3.63 -13.66 -13.03
C SER A 161 3.24 -14.35 -14.33
N GLN A 162 3.38 -15.68 -14.41
CA GLN A 162 3.10 -16.44 -15.64
C GLN A 162 1.68 -16.21 -16.14
N GLY A 163 1.56 -15.91 -17.44
CA GLY A 163 0.26 -15.70 -18.10
C GLY A 163 -0.48 -14.41 -17.71
N GLN A 164 0.17 -13.46 -17.02
CA GLN A 164 -0.42 -12.18 -16.65
C GLN A 164 0.13 -11.03 -17.51
N ASP A 165 -0.77 -10.19 -18.05
CA ASP A 165 -0.40 -9.00 -18.84
C ASP A 165 0.22 -7.87 -17.97
N TYR A 166 -0.02 -7.93 -16.65
CA TYR A 166 0.47 -6.98 -15.66
C TYR A 166 1.31 -7.70 -14.60
N VAL A 167 2.55 -7.26 -14.43
CA VAL A 167 3.50 -7.84 -13.48
C VAL A 167 3.53 -6.99 -12.21
N ARG A 168 2.98 -7.53 -11.12
CA ARG A 168 2.89 -6.84 -9.81
C ARG A 168 3.67 -7.60 -8.75
N LEU A 169 4.96 -7.31 -8.65
CA LEU A 169 5.87 -8.00 -7.72
C LEU A 169 5.76 -7.40 -6.31
N SER A 170 5.92 -8.22 -5.27
CA SER A 170 6.10 -7.75 -3.89
C SER A 170 7.23 -8.51 -3.22
N THR A 171 8.28 -7.79 -2.82
CA THR A 171 9.52 -8.34 -2.30
C THR A 171 9.51 -8.32 -0.77
N ALA A 172 9.73 -9.49 -0.17
CA ALA A 172 10.04 -9.66 1.25
C ALA A 172 11.54 -9.90 1.44
N PHE A 173 12.20 -9.13 2.31
CA PHE A 173 13.64 -9.25 2.56
C PHE A 173 13.92 -10.04 3.83
N ASP A 174 15.05 -10.75 3.87
CA ASP A 174 15.46 -11.51 5.05
C ASP A 174 15.79 -10.58 6.23
N SER A 175 15.80 -11.12 7.44
CA SER A 175 16.07 -10.32 8.64
C SER A 175 17.47 -9.66 8.65
N VAL A 176 18.44 -10.20 7.90
CA VAL A 176 19.78 -9.60 7.78
C VAL A 176 19.69 -8.30 6.98
N THR A 177 19.04 -8.34 5.82
CA THR A 177 18.77 -7.19 4.96
C THR A 177 17.87 -6.16 5.66
N LEU A 178 16.80 -6.61 6.34
CA LEU A 178 15.87 -5.73 7.06
C LEU A 178 16.56 -4.84 8.12
N TYR A 179 17.69 -5.30 8.67
CA TYR A 179 18.47 -4.58 9.67
C TYR A 179 19.74 -3.92 9.10
N GLY A 180 19.85 -3.81 7.77
CA GLY A 180 20.96 -3.11 7.10
C GLY A 180 22.31 -3.81 7.32
N ARG A 181 22.33 -5.14 7.39
CA ARG A 181 23.55 -5.93 7.59
C ARG A 181 23.88 -6.73 6.34
N ASP A 182 25.17 -7.05 6.19
CA ASP A 182 25.65 -7.97 5.17
C ASP A 182 25.60 -9.42 5.69
N PRO A 183 25.41 -10.42 4.81
CA PRO A 183 25.65 -11.84 5.13
C PRO A 183 27.03 -12.04 5.73
N ALA A 184 27.13 -12.87 6.77
CA ALA A 184 28.39 -13.14 7.46
C ALA A 184 28.40 -14.54 8.08
N LYS A 185 29.60 -15.14 8.23
CA LYS A 185 29.80 -16.45 8.87
C LYS A 185 29.46 -16.48 10.36
N ARG A 186 29.31 -15.31 10.99
CA ARG A 186 28.98 -15.20 12.41
C ARG A 186 27.62 -15.88 12.66
N PRO A 187 27.50 -16.84 13.60
CA PRO A 187 26.29 -17.68 13.71
C PRO A 187 24.98 -16.92 13.89
N ASP A 188 25.00 -15.77 14.55
CA ASP A 188 23.86 -14.86 14.76
C ASP A 188 23.31 -14.25 13.46
N ILE A 189 24.15 -14.16 12.42
CA ILE A 189 23.79 -13.70 11.08
C ILE A 189 23.57 -14.91 10.16
N TRP A 190 24.52 -15.86 10.12
CA TRP A 190 24.48 -17.02 9.21
C TRP A 190 23.20 -17.84 9.29
N GLY A 191 22.67 -18.04 10.51
CA GLY A 191 21.40 -18.76 10.72
C GLY A 191 20.20 -18.08 10.05
N LYS A 192 20.29 -16.78 9.73
CA LYS A 192 19.19 -15.93 9.26
C LYS A 192 19.28 -15.54 7.78
N VAL A 193 20.45 -15.68 7.16
CA VAL A 193 20.67 -15.32 5.75
C VAL A 193 19.67 -16.09 4.85
N GLY A 194 18.89 -15.37 4.05
CA GLY A 194 17.93 -15.91 3.09
C GLY A 194 16.70 -16.61 3.72
N ASN A 195 16.56 -16.58 5.04
CA ASN A 195 15.40 -17.14 5.73
C ASN A 195 14.32 -16.07 5.92
N SER A 196 13.06 -16.45 5.69
CA SER A 196 11.88 -15.57 5.81
C SER A 196 11.93 -14.33 4.90
N GLY A 197 12.72 -14.38 3.83
CA GLY A 197 12.91 -13.29 2.89
C GLY A 197 14.14 -13.50 2.01
N VAL A 198 14.28 -12.67 0.97
CA VAL A 198 15.46 -12.68 0.09
C VAL A 198 16.64 -11.94 0.73
N SER A 199 17.85 -12.49 0.62
CA SER A 199 19.09 -11.84 1.06
C SER A 199 19.63 -10.90 -0.02
N ILE A 200 19.65 -9.58 0.23
CA ILE A 200 20.14 -8.55 -0.71
C ILE A 200 21.16 -7.67 0.02
N ALA A 201 22.42 -7.71 -0.41
CA ALA A 201 23.49 -6.92 0.20
C ALA A 201 24.12 -5.89 -0.74
N THR A 202 23.89 -6.02 -2.05
CA THR A 202 24.55 -5.20 -3.07
C THR A 202 23.60 -4.79 -4.19
N CYS A 203 24.00 -3.77 -4.98
CA CYS A 203 23.26 -3.36 -6.18
C CYS A 203 23.15 -4.49 -7.21
N ASP A 204 24.13 -5.39 -7.30
CA ASP A 204 24.09 -6.51 -8.24
C ASP A 204 23.10 -7.61 -7.81
N ASP A 205 22.84 -7.74 -6.51
CA ASP A 205 21.79 -8.65 -6.01
C ASP A 205 20.41 -8.12 -6.44
N ALA A 206 20.20 -6.81 -6.41
CA ALA A 206 18.96 -6.20 -6.93
C ALA A 206 18.80 -6.39 -8.45
N LYS A 207 19.89 -6.33 -9.23
CA LYS A 207 19.87 -6.64 -10.67
C LYS A 207 19.43 -8.08 -10.94
N ARG A 208 19.97 -9.05 -10.20
CA ARG A 208 19.59 -10.46 -10.27
C ARG A 208 18.14 -10.70 -9.85
N LEU A 209 17.71 -10.04 -8.77
CA LEU A 209 16.36 -10.19 -8.23
C LEU A 209 15.30 -9.82 -9.28
N TYR A 210 15.53 -8.75 -10.03
CA TYR A 210 14.56 -8.19 -10.98
C TYR A 210 14.89 -8.46 -12.46
N SER A 211 15.86 -9.34 -12.75
CA SER A 211 16.18 -9.70 -14.13
C SER A 211 15.02 -10.39 -14.84
N GLY A 212 14.92 -10.16 -16.15
CA GLY A 212 13.81 -10.61 -16.99
C GLY A 212 12.54 -9.75 -16.88
N PHE A 213 12.47 -8.82 -15.91
CA PHE A 213 11.38 -7.85 -15.78
C PHE A 213 11.86 -6.45 -16.16
N ASP A 214 11.25 -5.83 -17.16
CA ASP A 214 11.53 -4.43 -17.50
C ASP A 214 10.88 -3.49 -16.48
N LEU A 215 11.70 -2.93 -15.58
CA LEU A 215 11.25 -2.06 -14.49
C LEU A 215 10.68 -0.72 -14.98
N CYS A 216 10.89 -0.35 -16.25
CA CYS A 216 10.30 0.82 -16.88
C CYS A 216 9.05 0.49 -17.71
N ASN A 217 8.67 -0.78 -17.82
CA ASN A 217 7.48 -1.17 -18.54
C ASN A 217 6.23 -0.62 -17.83
N PRO A 218 5.27 0.00 -18.55
CA PRO A 218 4.06 0.55 -17.93
C PRO A 218 3.20 -0.49 -17.20
N ASN A 219 3.35 -1.78 -17.51
CA ASN A 219 2.62 -2.90 -16.91
C ASN A 219 3.39 -3.61 -15.79
N THR A 220 4.63 -3.20 -15.51
CA THR A 220 5.43 -3.75 -14.41
C THR A 220 5.44 -2.79 -13.23
N SER A 221 5.23 -3.29 -12.02
CA SER A 221 5.36 -2.50 -10.78
C SER A 221 5.86 -3.35 -9.62
N VAL A 222 6.87 -2.83 -8.91
CA VAL A 222 7.52 -3.55 -7.81
C VAL A 222 7.21 -2.90 -6.47
N SER A 223 6.75 -3.68 -5.50
CA SER A 223 6.62 -3.25 -4.11
C SER A 223 7.75 -3.87 -3.27
N MET A 224 8.38 -3.09 -2.40
CA MET A 224 9.48 -3.53 -1.54
C MET A 224 9.15 -3.26 -0.08
N THR A 225 9.03 -4.31 0.72
CA THR A 225 8.71 -4.23 2.15
C THR A 225 9.99 -4.11 2.97
N ILE A 226 10.49 -2.87 3.05
CA ILE A 226 11.72 -2.51 3.76
C ILE A 226 11.53 -1.17 4.49
N ASN A 227 12.09 -1.03 5.69
CA ASN A 227 11.93 0.18 6.52
C ASN A 227 13.28 0.79 6.94
N GLY A 228 13.99 0.18 7.91
CA GLY A 228 15.24 0.73 8.44
C GLY A 228 16.26 1.19 7.39
N PRO A 229 16.73 0.30 6.49
CA PRO A 229 17.63 0.65 5.40
C PRO A 229 16.91 0.95 4.08
N ALA A 230 15.62 1.33 4.11
CA ALA A 230 14.82 1.56 2.90
C ALA A 230 15.46 2.53 1.89
N PRO A 231 16.08 3.66 2.29
CA PRO A 231 16.77 4.54 1.33
C PRO A 231 17.93 3.84 0.60
N ILE A 232 18.62 2.89 1.24
CA ILE A 232 19.74 2.17 0.63
C ILE A 232 19.21 1.15 -0.39
N ILE A 233 18.21 0.34 0.00
CA ILE A 233 17.58 -0.65 -0.88
C ILE A 233 16.87 0.02 -2.05
N LEU A 234 16.23 1.16 -1.84
CA LEU A 234 15.64 1.94 -2.92
C LEU A 234 16.71 2.42 -3.91
N ALA A 235 17.87 2.86 -3.44
CA ALA A 235 18.96 3.26 -4.31
C ALA A 235 19.56 2.06 -5.10
N PHE A 236 19.60 0.85 -4.51
CA PHE A 236 19.90 -0.38 -5.27
C PHE A 236 18.87 -0.63 -6.38
N TYR A 237 17.58 -0.57 -6.05
CA TYR A 237 16.50 -0.79 -7.01
C TYR A 237 16.52 0.21 -8.17
N LEU A 238 16.66 1.51 -7.89
CA LEU A 238 16.70 2.54 -8.93
C LEU A 238 17.95 2.40 -9.81
N ASN A 239 19.11 2.06 -9.26
CA ASN A 239 20.30 1.76 -10.07
C ASN A 239 20.12 0.51 -10.92
N ALA A 240 19.48 -0.55 -10.41
CA ALA A 240 19.16 -1.73 -11.21
C ALA A 240 18.24 -1.39 -12.40
N ALA A 241 17.22 -0.54 -12.19
CA ALA A 241 16.36 -0.06 -13.26
C ALA A 241 17.11 0.79 -14.29
N ILE A 242 18.02 1.68 -13.84
CA ILE A 242 18.83 2.51 -14.74
C ILE A 242 19.75 1.62 -15.59
N ASP A 243 20.42 0.65 -14.97
CA ASP A 243 21.35 -0.26 -15.65
C ASP A 243 20.62 -1.15 -16.66
N GLN A 244 19.39 -1.60 -16.39
CA GLN A 244 18.54 -2.27 -17.39
C GLN A 244 18.32 -1.40 -18.64
N GLN A 245 18.06 -0.09 -18.47
CA GLN A 245 17.84 0.81 -19.60
C GLN A 245 19.15 1.16 -20.33
N VAL A 246 20.30 1.11 -19.65
CA VAL A 246 21.61 1.18 -20.30
C VAL A 246 21.85 -0.05 -21.18
N GLU A 247 21.52 -1.26 -20.68
CA GLU A 247 21.57 -2.50 -21.47
C GLU A 247 20.67 -2.41 -22.71
N ALA A 248 19.42 -1.96 -22.54
CA ALA A 248 18.48 -1.76 -23.64
C ALA A 248 19.04 -0.78 -24.69
N HIS A 249 19.57 0.36 -24.24
CA HIS A 249 20.14 1.37 -25.12
C HIS A 249 21.33 0.84 -25.93
N LEU A 250 22.23 0.09 -25.31
CA LEU A 250 23.37 -0.50 -26.01
C LEU A 250 22.93 -1.56 -27.03
N LYS A 251 21.94 -2.38 -26.67
CA LYS A 251 21.33 -3.37 -27.57
C LYS A 251 20.68 -2.71 -28.79
N GLU A 252 19.96 -1.60 -28.60
CA GLU A 252 19.38 -0.81 -29.70
C GLU A 252 20.45 -0.24 -30.65
N GLN A 253 21.65 0.05 -30.14
CA GLN A 253 22.81 0.45 -30.95
C GLN A 253 23.55 -0.72 -31.63
N GLY A 254 23.07 -1.95 -31.46
CA GLY A 254 23.75 -3.15 -31.95
C GLY A 254 25.03 -3.50 -31.18
N LYS A 255 25.21 -2.96 -29.97
CA LYS A 255 26.32 -3.32 -29.08
C LYS A 255 25.85 -4.39 -28.09
N THR A 256 26.58 -5.50 -28.04
CA THR A 256 26.32 -6.57 -27.06
C THR A 256 27.22 -6.39 -25.86
N ILE A 257 26.64 -6.45 -24.66
CA ILE A 257 27.40 -6.57 -23.42
C ILE A 257 27.53 -8.07 -23.13
N GLU A 258 28.76 -8.59 -23.09
CA GLU A 258 28.97 -9.98 -22.68
C GLU A 258 28.51 -10.18 -21.24
N MET A 259 27.60 -11.14 -21.04
CA MET A 259 27.12 -11.53 -19.72
C MET A 259 28.21 -12.32 -19.00
N SER A 260 28.40 -12.05 -17.71
CA SER A 260 29.32 -12.83 -16.89
C SER A 260 28.75 -14.23 -16.63
N ASP A 261 29.60 -15.26 -16.61
CA ASP A 261 29.20 -16.63 -16.26
C ASP A 261 28.63 -16.76 -14.84
N VAL A 262 28.91 -15.78 -13.96
CA VAL A 262 28.38 -15.70 -12.59
C VAL A 262 27.23 -14.69 -12.45
N ALA A 263 26.63 -14.26 -13.57
CA ALA A 263 25.53 -13.30 -13.54
C ALA A 263 24.25 -13.90 -12.93
N TYR A 264 24.02 -15.20 -13.10
CA TYR A 264 22.84 -15.90 -12.57
C TYR A 264 23.18 -17.36 -12.25
N SER A 265 22.89 -17.82 -11.02
CA SER A 265 23.08 -19.21 -10.61
C SER A 265 21.89 -20.10 -10.99
N GLY A 266 22.18 -21.17 -11.74
CA GLY A 266 21.19 -22.14 -12.23
C GLY A 266 20.55 -21.79 -13.58
N GLU A 267 19.55 -22.57 -13.98
CA GLU A 267 18.81 -22.33 -15.22
C GLU A 267 17.89 -21.11 -15.09
N LEU A 268 17.74 -20.36 -16.20
CA LEU A 268 16.78 -19.27 -16.28
C LEU A 268 15.35 -19.83 -16.22
N PRO A 269 14.45 -19.27 -15.40
CA PRO A 269 13.07 -19.73 -15.33
C PRO A 269 12.33 -19.45 -16.65
N GLU A 270 11.24 -20.19 -16.86
CA GLU A 270 10.34 -19.95 -17.99
C GLU A 270 9.85 -18.49 -18.00
N GLY A 271 9.92 -17.85 -19.18
CA GLY A 271 9.59 -16.43 -19.36
C GLY A 271 10.77 -15.47 -19.17
N HIS A 272 11.89 -15.91 -18.61
CA HIS A 272 13.06 -15.06 -18.41
C HIS A 272 13.90 -14.92 -19.70
N ASN A 273 13.95 -13.71 -20.25
CA ASN A 273 14.60 -13.41 -21.54
C ASN A 273 16.09 -12.97 -21.45
N GLY A 274 16.68 -13.03 -20.25
CA GLY A 274 18.08 -12.63 -20.00
C GLY A 274 18.27 -11.13 -19.74
N PHE A 275 17.24 -10.31 -19.94
CA PHE A 275 17.32 -8.86 -19.79
C PHE A 275 17.71 -8.45 -18.36
N GLY A 276 18.65 -7.51 -18.27
CA GLY A 276 19.15 -6.97 -16.99
C GLY A 276 20.31 -7.76 -16.39
N LEU A 277 20.62 -8.96 -16.90
CA LEU A 277 21.77 -9.76 -16.42
C LEU A 277 23.10 -9.28 -16.98
N ALA A 278 23.13 -8.64 -18.15
CA ALA A 278 24.38 -8.28 -18.81
C ALA A 278 25.16 -7.20 -18.04
N THR A 279 24.48 -6.44 -17.18
CA THR A 279 25.04 -5.39 -16.33
C THR A 279 25.40 -5.86 -14.92
N VAL A 280 25.16 -7.12 -14.57
CA VAL A 280 25.57 -7.68 -13.27
C VAL A 280 27.10 -7.67 -13.18
N GLY A 281 27.65 -7.06 -12.12
CA GLY A 281 29.09 -6.88 -11.93
C GLY A 281 29.70 -5.70 -12.69
N LYS A 282 28.89 -4.90 -13.40
CA LYS A 282 29.30 -3.70 -14.16
C LYS A 282 28.47 -2.50 -13.72
N ARG A 283 28.99 -1.28 -13.87
CA ARG A 283 28.21 -0.07 -13.58
C ARG A 283 27.70 0.58 -14.87
N GLY A 284 26.41 0.90 -14.96
CA GLY A 284 25.86 1.51 -16.17
C GLY A 284 26.51 2.84 -16.56
N ASP A 285 27.04 3.60 -15.60
CA ASP A 285 27.75 4.87 -15.82
C ASP A 285 29.15 4.70 -16.44
N GLU A 286 29.71 3.48 -16.43
CA GLU A 286 30.96 3.14 -17.12
C GLU A 286 30.74 2.59 -18.53
N LEU A 287 29.53 2.15 -18.85
CA LEU A 287 29.20 1.50 -20.11
C LEU A 287 28.84 2.49 -21.23
N VAL A 288 28.47 3.71 -20.86
CA VAL A 288 28.14 4.81 -21.79
C VAL A 288 28.77 6.11 -21.32
N ASN A 289 28.82 7.12 -22.18
CA ASN A 289 29.33 8.44 -21.78
C ASN A 289 28.36 9.12 -20.78
N ALA A 290 28.89 10.08 -20.00
CA ALA A 290 28.15 10.75 -18.93
C ALA A 290 26.85 11.44 -19.39
N LYS A 291 26.83 12.03 -20.59
CA LYS A 291 25.61 12.68 -21.11
C LYS A 291 24.52 11.65 -21.39
N THR A 292 24.88 10.57 -22.08
CA THR A 292 23.95 9.46 -22.37
C THR A 292 23.44 8.81 -21.09
N TYR A 293 24.31 8.56 -20.11
CA TYR A 293 23.89 8.02 -18.82
C TYR A 293 22.89 8.94 -18.11
N ALA A 294 23.14 10.25 -18.09
CA ALA A 294 22.25 11.23 -17.46
C ALA A 294 20.86 11.27 -18.11
N GLU A 295 20.79 11.19 -19.44
CA GLU A 295 19.52 11.12 -20.19
C GLU A 295 18.74 9.84 -19.86
N ILE A 296 19.43 8.69 -19.82
CA ILE A 296 18.83 7.40 -19.45
C ILE A 296 18.34 7.42 -18.00
N LYS A 297 19.17 7.91 -17.06
CA LYS A 297 18.83 8.06 -15.64
C LYS A 297 17.57 8.92 -15.47
N ALA A 298 17.53 10.10 -16.08
CA ALA A 298 16.39 11.00 -15.99
C ALA A 298 15.09 10.36 -16.53
N LYS A 299 15.15 9.72 -17.71
CA LYS A 299 13.99 9.03 -18.29
C LYS A 299 13.52 7.89 -17.39
N THR A 300 14.44 7.06 -16.92
CA THR A 300 14.17 5.90 -16.06
C THR A 300 13.47 6.32 -14.76
N LEU A 301 13.99 7.33 -14.08
CA LEU A 301 13.41 7.87 -12.84
C LEU A 301 11.97 8.39 -13.02
N GLN A 302 11.64 8.93 -14.21
CA GLN A 302 10.30 9.43 -14.51
C GLN A 302 9.33 8.31 -14.92
N THR A 303 9.83 7.15 -15.36
CA THR A 303 9.01 6.04 -15.86
C THR A 303 8.81 4.93 -14.83
N VAL A 304 9.82 4.63 -14.01
CA VAL A 304 9.83 3.51 -13.06
C VAL A 304 8.59 3.52 -12.16
N ARG A 305 7.99 2.34 -11.97
CA ARG A 305 6.75 2.16 -11.19
C ARG A 305 6.99 1.25 -10.01
N GLY A 306 6.54 1.66 -8.84
CA GLY A 306 6.71 0.82 -7.66
C GLY A 306 6.33 1.49 -6.35
N THR A 307 6.67 0.83 -5.25
CA THR A 307 6.43 1.30 -3.90
C THR A 307 7.57 0.82 -3.02
N VAL A 308 8.13 1.71 -2.21
CA VAL A 308 8.94 1.33 -1.06
C VAL A 308 8.10 1.59 0.19
N GLN A 309 8.13 0.66 1.16
CA GLN A 309 7.30 0.79 2.36
C GLN A 309 7.76 1.95 3.25
N ALA A 310 8.98 1.88 3.78
CA ALA A 310 9.72 2.99 4.37
C ALA A 310 8.97 3.86 5.40
N ASP A 311 7.98 3.29 6.10
CA ASP A 311 7.25 3.98 7.16
C ASP A 311 7.98 3.73 8.49
N ILE A 312 8.72 4.76 8.92
CA ILE A 312 9.56 4.75 10.12
C ILE A 312 8.73 4.91 11.39
N LEU A 313 7.57 5.57 11.32
CA LEU A 313 6.76 5.86 12.51
C LEU A 313 6.17 4.56 13.08
N LYS A 314 5.68 3.66 12.21
CA LYS A 314 5.20 2.34 12.65
C LYS A 314 6.31 1.41 13.18
N GLU A 315 7.58 1.67 12.84
CA GLU A 315 8.69 0.84 13.33
C GLU A 315 8.89 1.00 14.83
N ASP A 316 8.78 2.23 15.31
CA ASP A 316 8.84 2.52 16.74
C ASP A 316 7.54 2.11 17.44
N GLN A 317 6.39 2.21 16.77
CA GLN A 317 5.10 1.86 17.37
C GLN A 317 4.92 0.34 17.52
N ALA A 318 5.33 -0.46 16.52
CA ALA A 318 5.00 -1.89 16.45
C ALA A 318 6.12 -2.81 15.90
N GLN A 319 6.69 -2.53 14.72
CA GLN A 319 7.45 -3.54 13.97
C GLN A 319 8.91 -3.75 14.41
N ASN A 320 9.51 -2.77 15.09
CA ASN A 320 10.85 -2.87 15.69
C ASN A 320 12.03 -3.09 14.71
N THR A 321 11.95 -2.68 13.44
CA THR A 321 13.08 -2.72 12.48
C THR A 321 13.74 -1.36 12.26
N CYS A 322 13.52 -0.40 13.16
CA CYS A 322 14.24 0.87 13.14
C CYS A 322 15.72 0.65 13.50
N ILE A 323 16.64 1.05 12.60
CA ILE A 323 18.09 0.92 12.81
C ILE A 323 18.78 2.26 13.11
N PHE A 324 18.23 3.36 12.61
CA PHE A 324 18.74 4.72 12.83
C PHE A 324 17.91 5.44 13.90
N SER A 325 18.43 6.55 14.45
CA SER A 325 17.60 7.42 15.28
C SER A 325 16.37 7.91 14.50
N THR A 326 15.21 8.00 15.16
CA THR A 326 13.94 8.41 14.52
C THR A 326 14.06 9.74 13.77
N PRO A 327 14.70 10.81 14.32
CA PRO A 327 14.89 12.05 13.58
C PRO A 327 15.74 11.87 12.31
N PHE A 328 16.80 11.07 12.37
CA PHE A 328 17.65 10.82 11.20
C PHE A 328 16.93 9.99 10.15
N ALA A 329 16.17 8.97 10.55
CA ALA A 329 15.37 8.17 9.63
C ALA A 329 14.29 9.02 8.93
N LEU A 330 13.60 9.90 9.64
CA LEU A 330 12.68 10.88 9.01
C LEU A 330 13.41 11.85 8.08
N LYS A 331 14.63 12.27 8.42
CA LYS A 331 15.49 13.05 7.53
C LYS A 331 15.74 12.33 6.21
N LEU A 332 16.16 11.06 6.26
CA LEU A 332 16.40 10.25 5.07
C LEU A 332 15.13 10.10 4.21
N MET A 333 13.96 9.90 4.83
CA MET A 333 12.69 9.83 4.09
C MET A 333 12.32 11.13 3.40
N GLY A 334 12.53 12.27 4.06
CA GLY A 334 12.35 13.57 3.42
C GLY A 334 13.35 13.81 2.28
N ASP A 335 14.57 13.28 2.36
CA ASP A 335 15.56 13.39 1.29
C ASP A 335 15.18 12.58 0.06
N VAL A 336 14.65 11.36 0.26
CA VAL A 336 14.05 10.55 -0.81
C VAL A 336 12.92 11.33 -1.48
N GLN A 337 12.02 11.91 -0.70
CA GLN A 337 10.88 12.65 -1.25
C GLN A 337 11.31 13.93 -1.99
N GLN A 338 12.31 14.66 -1.48
CA GLN A 338 12.88 15.81 -2.18
C GLN A 338 13.50 15.39 -3.52
N TYR A 339 14.29 14.32 -3.52
CA TYR A 339 14.90 13.77 -4.73
C TYR A 339 13.85 13.39 -5.77
N TYR A 340 12.72 12.81 -5.35
CA TYR A 340 11.60 12.47 -6.22
C TYR A 340 10.98 13.70 -6.88
N ILE A 341 10.81 14.79 -6.13
CA ILE A 341 10.28 16.05 -6.65
C ILE A 341 11.25 16.62 -7.69
N ASP A 342 12.53 16.73 -7.32
CA ASP A 342 13.57 17.37 -8.14
C ASP A 342 13.82 16.63 -9.46
N HIS A 343 13.69 15.29 -9.45
CA HIS A 343 13.91 14.44 -10.63
C HIS A 343 12.62 14.00 -11.34
N GLY A 344 11.45 14.43 -10.86
CA GLY A 344 10.16 14.13 -11.49
C GLY A 344 9.70 12.67 -11.36
N VAL A 345 10.08 11.99 -10.28
CA VAL A 345 9.65 10.61 -9.97
C VAL A 345 8.18 10.61 -9.52
N ARG A 346 7.26 10.34 -10.46
CA ARG A 346 5.80 10.47 -10.25
C ARG A 346 5.02 9.16 -10.21
N ASN A 347 5.66 8.06 -10.58
CA ASN A 347 5.02 6.75 -10.70
C ASN A 347 5.50 5.74 -9.63
N HIS A 348 6.40 6.17 -8.74
CA HIS A 348 6.87 5.39 -7.61
C HIS A 348 6.43 6.05 -6.30
N TYR A 349 5.86 5.28 -5.39
CA TYR A 349 5.45 5.74 -4.06
C TYR A 349 6.68 5.71 -3.14
N SER A 350 6.99 6.86 -2.51
CA SER A 350 8.18 7.05 -1.66
C SER A 350 7.99 6.50 -0.25
N VAL A 351 6.74 6.35 0.18
CA VAL A 351 6.36 5.76 1.47
C VAL A 351 4.99 5.07 1.32
N SER A 352 4.87 3.90 1.94
CA SER A 352 3.60 3.21 2.17
C SER A 352 3.29 3.22 3.66
N ILE A 353 2.51 4.22 4.07
CA ILE A 353 2.10 4.47 5.46
C ILE A 353 1.26 3.27 5.94
N SER A 354 1.74 2.54 6.95
CA SER A 354 1.28 1.17 7.20
C SER A 354 0.71 0.96 8.58
N GLY A 355 -0.53 0.48 8.60
CA GLY A 355 -1.24 -0.05 9.77
C GLY A 355 -1.16 -1.55 9.92
N TYR A 356 -0.81 -2.29 8.85
CA TYR A 356 -0.75 -3.76 8.88
C TYR A 356 0.01 -4.28 10.11
N HIS A 357 1.24 -3.83 10.29
CA HIS A 357 2.12 -4.26 11.37
C HIS A 357 1.63 -3.80 12.76
N ILE A 358 0.90 -2.68 12.83
CA ILE A 358 0.28 -2.19 14.07
C ILE A 358 -0.84 -3.14 14.49
N ALA A 359 -1.67 -3.59 13.55
CA ALA A 359 -2.71 -4.59 13.80
C ALA A 359 -2.14 -5.97 14.15
N GLU A 360 -1.16 -6.46 13.37
CA GLU A 360 -0.53 -7.76 13.63
C GLU A 360 0.16 -7.81 15.01
N ALA A 361 0.61 -6.67 15.53
CA ALA A 361 1.21 -6.59 16.87
C ALA A 361 0.19 -6.63 18.03
N GLY A 362 -1.08 -6.35 17.78
CA GLY A 362 -2.00 -6.13 18.90
C GLY A 362 -3.26 -5.35 18.59
N ALA A 363 -3.14 -4.35 17.72
CA ALA A 363 -4.12 -3.29 17.65
C ALA A 363 -5.45 -3.76 17.05
N ASN A 364 -6.55 -3.30 17.63
CA ASN A 364 -7.87 -3.42 17.04
C ASN A 364 -7.99 -2.55 15.76
N PRO A 365 -9.01 -2.76 14.91
CA PRO A 365 -9.17 -2.02 13.66
C PRO A 365 -9.23 -0.49 13.81
N ILE A 366 -9.82 0.03 14.89
CA ILE A 366 -9.92 1.48 15.15
C ILE A 366 -8.53 2.05 15.43
N THR A 367 -7.78 1.44 16.35
CA THR A 367 -6.43 1.85 16.73
C THR A 367 -5.48 1.75 15.55
N GLN A 368 -5.55 0.68 14.77
CA GLN A 368 -4.82 0.56 13.51
C GLN A 368 -5.10 1.76 12.60
N LEU A 369 -6.36 2.03 12.29
CA LEU A 369 -6.75 3.05 11.33
C LEU A 369 -6.32 4.44 11.79
N ALA A 370 -6.58 4.76 13.07
CA ALA A 370 -6.21 6.04 13.66
C ALA A 370 -4.70 6.27 13.67
N PHE A 371 -3.90 5.31 14.14
CA PHE A 371 -2.44 5.48 14.17
C PHE A 371 -1.86 5.61 12.76
N THR A 372 -2.39 4.85 11.80
CA THR A 372 -1.93 4.91 10.41
C THR A 372 -2.22 6.26 9.76
N LEU A 373 -3.43 6.77 9.89
CA LEU A 373 -3.78 8.10 9.33
C LEU A 373 -3.03 9.22 10.04
N ALA A 374 -2.85 9.13 11.37
CA ALA A 374 -2.05 10.10 12.13
C ALA A 374 -0.58 10.10 11.70
N ASN A 375 0.01 8.93 11.45
CA ASN A 375 1.35 8.79 10.86
C ASN A 375 1.39 9.45 9.47
N GLY A 376 0.37 9.23 8.65
CA GLY A 376 0.25 9.86 7.33
C GLY A 376 0.21 11.38 7.39
N PHE A 377 -0.61 11.96 8.27
CA PHE A 377 -0.64 13.41 8.48
C PHE A 377 0.68 13.94 9.07
N THR A 378 1.39 13.15 9.87
CA THR A 378 2.73 13.51 10.37
C THR A 378 3.73 13.62 9.22
N TYR A 379 3.70 12.70 8.25
CA TYR A 379 4.51 12.82 7.04
C TYR A 379 4.14 14.05 6.20
N VAL A 380 2.84 14.35 6.05
CA VAL A 380 2.37 15.56 5.35
C VAL A 380 2.95 16.81 6.01
N GLU A 381 2.80 16.95 7.32
CA GLU A 381 3.31 18.14 8.03
C GLU A 381 4.83 18.21 8.01
N TYR A 382 5.52 17.08 8.13
CA TYR A 382 6.97 17.03 8.03
C TYR A 382 7.48 17.48 6.65
N TYR A 383 6.90 16.99 5.55
CA TYR A 383 7.30 17.41 4.20
C TYR A 383 6.96 18.87 3.91
N ARG A 384 5.82 19.37 4.40
CA ARG A 384 5.48 20.80 4.31
C ARG A 384 6.44 21.68 5.10
N SER A 385 6.87 21.23 6.28
CA SER A 385 7.86 21.97 7.09
C SER A 385 9.22 22.10 6.39
N ARG A 386 9.53 21.19 5.45
CA ARG A 386 10.70 21.26 4.57
C ARG A 386 10.50 22.14 3.32
N GLY A 387 9.33 22.77 3.17
CA GLY A 387 9.01 23.65 2.03
C GLY A 387 8.54 22.91 0.77
N MET A 388 8.17 21.63 0.86
CA MET A 388 7.67 20.87 -0.29
C MET A 388 6.20 21.21 -0.59
N ASP A 389 5.87 21.39 -1.87
CA ASP A 389 4.49 21.55 -2.33
C ASP A 389 3.71 20.24 -2.14
N ILE A 390 2.59 20.31 -1.41
CA ILE A 390 1.74 19.16 -1.10
C ILE A 390 1.28 18.40 -2.35
N ASN A 391 1.02 19.10 -3.44
CA ASN A 391 0.55 18.48 -4.68
C ASN A 391 1.66 17.72 -5.43
N LYS A 392 2.93 17.89 -5.00
CA LYS A 392 4.07 17.16 -5.57
C LYS A 392 4.38 15.86 -4.82
N PHE A 393 4.04 15.75 -3.55
CA PHE A 393 4.34 14.55 -2.76
C PHE A 393 3.10 13.75 -2.33
N ALA A 394 1.95 14.38 -2.07
CA ALA A 394 0.77 13.68 -1.60
C ALA A 394 0.28 12.57 -2.56
N PRO A 395 0.32 12.77 -3.90
CA PRO A 395 0.00 11.69 -4.84
C PRO A 395 0.96 10.48 -4.84
N ASN A 396 2.13 10.63 -4.20
CA ASN A 396 3.15 9.60 -4.03
C ASN A 396 3.09 8.95 -2.62
N LEU A 397 2.10 9.29 -1.80
CA LEU A 397 1.79 8.57 -0.57
C LEU A 397 0.88 7.38 -0.90
N SER A 398 1.25 6.20 -0.42
CA SER A 398 0.41 5.00 -0.42
C SER A 398 0.09 4.61 1.02
N PHE A 399 -0.99 3.86 1.22
CA PHE A 399 -1.38 3.33 2.52
C PHE A 399 -1.41 1.80 2.51
N PHE A 400 -1.26 1.19 3.68
CA PHE A 400 -1.26 -0.27 3.81
C PHE A 400 -1.93 -0.74 5.11
N PHE A 401 -3.07 -1.41 4.99
CA PHE A 401 -3.87 -1.92 6.11
C PHE A 401 -3.88 -3.45 6.19
N SER A 402 -4.07 -3.99 7.39
CA SER A 402 -4.50 -5.37 7.66
C SER A 402 -6.02 -5.46 7.61
N ASN A 403 -6.54 -6.60 7.17
CA ASN A 403 -7.97 -6.92 7.23
C ASN A 403 -8.19 -8.19 8.07
N GLY A 404 -8.88 -8.04 9.19
CA GLY A 404 -9.32 -9.14 10.06
C GLY A 404 -10.81 -9.46 9.86
N LEU A 405 -11.44 -10.03 10.90
CA LEU A 405 -12.84 -10.45 10.88
C LEU A 405 -13.76 -9.60 11.76
N ASP A 406 -13.20 -8.69 12.58
CA ASP A 406 -13.97 -7.72 13.35
C ASP A 406 -14.83 -6.82 12.41
N PRO A 407 -16.03 -6.39 12.85
CA PRO A 407 -16.96 -5.66 11.99
C PRO A 407 -16.34 -4.46 11.29
N GLU A 408 -15.54 -3.66 12.01
CA GLU A 408 -14.93 -2.40 11.56
C GLU A 408 -14.02 -2.58 10.33
N TYR A 409 -13.46 -3.78 10.12
CA TYR A 409 -12.69 -4.10 8.91
C TYR A 409 -13.54 -4.00 7.62
N THR A 410 -14.86 -4.08 7.72
CA THR A 410 -15.79 -3.87 6.60
C THR A 410 -15.70 -2.45 6.03
N VAL A 411 -15.34 -1.46 6.86
CA VAL A 411 -15.41 -0.02 6.49
C VAL A 411 -14.07 0.71 6.62
N ILE A 412 -12.99 0.01 6.95
CA ILE A 412 -11.69 0.63 7.24
C ILE A 412 -11.17 1.48 6.06
N GLY A 413 -11.32 1.00 4.83
CA GLY A 413 -10.84 1.67 3.63
C GLY A 413 -11.69 2.88 3.25
N ARG A 414 -13.02 2.75 3.28
CA ARG A 414 -13.93 3.87 3.03
C ARG A 414 -13.82 5.00 4.06
N VAL A 415 -13.64 4.68 5.35
CA VAL A 415 -13.38 5.69 6.39
C VAL A 415 -12.04 6.37 6.16
N ALA A 416 -10.99 5.60 5.83
CA ALA A 416 -9.68 6.16 5.50
C ALA A 416 -9.76 7.17 4.35
N ARG A 417 -10.46 6.80 3.26
CA ARG A 417 -10.64 7.67 2.08
C ARG A 417 -11.38 8.95 2.43
N ARG A 418 -12.49 8.86 3.17
CA ARG A 418 -13.31 10.02 3.53
C ARG A 418 -12.56 11.02 4.40
N ILE A 419 -11.93 10.55 5.49
CA ILE A 419 -11.13 11.39 6.39
C ILE A 419 -10.00 12.08 5.61
N TRP A 420 -9.27 11.32 4.79
CA TRP A 420 -8.14 11.85 4.02
C TRP A 420 -8.61 12.88 2.98
N ALA A 421 -9.63 12.58 2.19
CA ALA A 421 -10.11 13.46 1.14
C ALA A 421 -10.57 14.81 1.70
N VAL A 422 -11.38 14.78 2.75
CA VAL A 422 -11.88 15.99 3.43
C VAL A 422 -10.72 16.79 4.02
N ALA A 423 -9.78 16.14 4.73
CA ALA A 423 -8.63 16.84 5.30
C ALA A 423 -7.73 17.46 4.22
N MET A 424 -7.40 16.72 3.16
CA MET A 424 -6.55 17.22 2.07
C MET A 424 -7.17 18.42 1.36
N ARG A 425 -8.49 18.42 1.14
CA ARG A 425 -9.19 19.54 0.53
C ARG A 425 -9.32 20.73 1.48
N ASP A 426 -9.88 20.52 2.67
CA ASP A 426 -10.36 21.61 3.53
C ASP A 426 -9.28 22.16 4.46
N LEU A 427 -8.36 21.31 4.94
CA LEU A 427 -7.27 21.73 5.82
C LEU A 427 -6.02 22.12 5.02
N TYR A 428 -5.69 21.36 3.98
CA TYR A 428 -4.43 21.55 3.25
C TYR A 428 -4.58 22.26 1.89
N GLY A 429 -5.80 22.48 1.39
CA GLY A 429 -6.03 23.13 0.09
C GLY A 429 -5.44 22.34 -1.09
N ALA A 430 -5.35 21.02 -0.97
CA ALA A 430 -4.71 20.16 -1.95
C ALA A 430 -5.63 19.84 -3.14
N ASP A 431 -5.01 19.54 -4.28
CA ASP A 431 -5.71 19.20 -5.51
C ASP A 431 -6.45 17.85 -5.43
N GLU A 432 -7.30 17.62 -6.43
CA GLU A 432 -8.12 16.40 -6.55
C GLU A 432 -7.26 15.11 -6.49
N ARG A 433 -6.04 15.13 -7.04
CA ARG A 433 -5.17 13.96 -7.06
C ARG A 433 -4.63 13.64 -5.67
N SER A 434 -4.36 14.67 -4.88
CA SER A 434 -3.83 14.57 -3.51
C SER A 434 -4.90 14.11 -2.50
N GLN A 435 -6.18 14.33 -2.81
CA GLN A 435 -7.32 13.88 -2.02
C GLN A 435 -7.59 12.36 -2.16
N LYS A 436 -7.03 11.70 -3.19
CA LYS A 436 -7.28 10.29 -3.49
C LYS A 436 -6.34 9.37 -2.70
N LEU A 437 -6.78 8.95 -1.50
CA LEU A 437 -6.08 7.94 -0.72
C LEU A 437 -6.14 6.57 -1.41
N LYS A 438 -4.98 6.06 -1.81
CA LYS A 438 -4.83 4.71 -2.37
C LYS A 438 -4.20 3.80 -1.34
N TYR A 439 -4.69 2.58 -1.26
CA TYR A 439 -4.17 1.63 -0.28
C TYR A 439 -4.06 0.20 -0.80
N HIS A 440 -3.12 -0.51 -0.20
CA HIS A 440 -3.01 -1.96 -0.22
C HIS A 440 -3.70 -2.54 1.01
N ILE A 441 -4.37 -3.68 0.86
CA ILE A 441 -4.81 -4.51 1.98
C ILE A 441 -4.06 -5.84 1.93
N GLN A 442 -3.66 -6.34 3.09
CA GLN A 442 -3.27 -7.72 3.30
C GLN A 442 -4.22 -8.34 4.32
N THR A 443 -4.62 -9.60 4.09
CA THR A 443 -5.37 -10.40 5.07
C THR A 443 -4.57 -10.55 6.37
N SER A 444 -5.23 -10.71 7.52
CA SER A 444 -4.51 -10.73 8.80
C SER A 444 -3.79 -12.07 9.02
N GLY A 445 -2.47 -12.04 9.21
CA GLY A 445 -1.69 -13.22 9.55
C GLY A 445 -2.00 -13.73 10.97
N ARG A 446 -2.26 -12.82 11.91
CA ARG A 446 -2.65 -13.12 13.30
C ARG A 446 -3.96 -13.89 13.40
N SER A 447 -4.85 -13.71 12.44
CA SER A 447 -6.11 -14.47 12.36
C SER A 447 -5.93 -15.91 11.91
N LEU A 448 -4.75 -16.28 11.39
CA LEU A 448 -4.44 -17.62 10.91
C LEU A 448 -3.75 -18.42 12.02
N HIS A 449 -4.07 -19.71 12.10
CA HIS A 449 -3.66 -20.55 13.23
C HIS A 449 -2.93 -21.80 12.77
N ALA A 450 -2.02 -22.29 13.61
CA ALA A 450 -1.25 -23.50 13.34
C ALA A 450 -2.09 -24.77 13.55
N GLN A 451 -3.15 -24.71 14.35
CA GLN A 451 -4.16 -25.76 14.46
C GLN A 451 -5.16 -25.63 13.31
N GLU A 452 -5.53 -26.78 12.72
CA GLU A 452 -6.52 -26.84 11.63
C GLU A 452 -6.20 -25.84 10.51
N ILE A 453 -4.97 -25.88 9.98
CA ILE A 453 -4.47 -24.90 9.01
C ILE A 453 -5.38 -24.75 7.78
N ASP A 454 -6.12 -25.78 7.37
CA ASP A 454 -7.08 -25.68 6.27
C ASP A 454 -8.22 -24.68 6.52
N PHE A 455 -8.57 -24.40 7.78
CA PHE A 455 -9.58 -23.39 8.10
C PHE A 455 -9.09 -21.96 7.79
N ASN A 456 -7.79 -21.77 7.62
CA ASN A 456 -7.22 -20.46 7.30
C ASN A 456 -7.66 -19.96 5.92
N ASP A 457 -7.85 -20.84 4.92
CA ASP A 457 -8.39 -20.43 3.61
C ASP A 457 -9.80 -19.82 3.71
N ILE A 458 -10.61 -20.31 4.65
CA ILE A 458 -11.95 -19.77 4.91
C ILE A 458 -11.85 -18.34 5.44
N ARG A 459 -10.98 -18.13 6.45
CA ARG A 459 -10.73 -16.80 7.04
C ARG A 459 -10.20 -15.82 6.00
N THR A 460 -9.19 -16.22 5.24
CA THR A 460 -8.57 -15.43 4.17
C THR A 460 -9.59 -15.09 3.08
N THR A 461 -10.50 -16.02 2.73
CA THR A 461 -11.56 -15.77 1.74
C THR A 461 -12.52 -14.66 2.20
N LEU A 462 -12.96 -14.69 3.45
CA LEU A 462 -13.84 -13.64 4.00
C LEU A 462 -13.14 -12.28 4.04
N GLN A 463 -11.88 -12.24 4.49
CA GLN A 463 -11.09 -11.02 4.56
C GLN A 463 -10.81 -10.41 3.18
N ALA A 464 -10.53 -11.26 2.18
CA ALA A 464 -10.36 -10.86 0.79
C ALA A 464 -11.66 -10.30 0.19
N LEU A 465 -12.80 -10.91 0.51
CA LEU A 465 -14.10 -10.44 0.07
C LEU A 465 -14.40 -9.02 0.60
N LEU A 466 -14.17 -8.78 1.90
CA LEU A 466 -14.33 -7.45 2.50
C LEU A 466 -13.43 -6.41 1.80
N ALA A 467 -12.16 -6.75 1.56
CA ALA A 467 -11.21 -5.85 0.90
C ALA A 467 -11.63 -5.49 -0.54
N ILE A 468 -12.13 -6.47 -1.30
CA ILE A 468 -12.56 -6.28 -2.69
C ILE A 468 -13.86 -5.47 -2.77
N GLN A 469 -14.81 -5.72 -1.85
CA GLN A 469 -16.07 -4.98 -1.79
C GLN A 469 -15.87 -3.52 -1.37
N ASP A 470 -14.90 -3.24 -0.49
CA ASP A 470 -14.49 -1.88 -0.13
C ASP A 470 -13.51 -1.23 -1.12
N ASN A 471 -13.39 -1.81 -2.32
CA ASN A 471 -12.67 -1.22 -3.45
C ASN A 471 -11.18 -0.94 -3.17
N ALA A 472 -10.49 -1.88 -2.49
CA ALA A 472 -9.05 -1.82 -2.28
C ALA A 472 -8.27 -1.75 -3.62
N ASN A 473 -7.20 -0.94 -3.67
CA ASN A 473 -6.42 -0.76 -4.91
C ASN A 473 -5.44 -1.90 -5.18
N SER A 474 -5.09 -2.66 -4.15
CA SER A 474 -4.22 -3.83 -4.25
C SER A 474 -4.49 -4.77 -3.07
N LEU A 475 -4.41 -6.09 -3.29
CA LEU A 475 -4.71 -7.10 -2.28
C LEU A 475 -3.62 -8.18 -2.23
N HIS A 476 -3.19 -8.52 -1.02
CA HIS A 476 -2.46 -9.75 -0.71
C HIS A 476 -3.37 -10.69 0.08
N THR A 477 -3.37 -11.95 -0.31
CA THR A 477 -4.04 -13.04 0.40
C THR A 477 -2.98 -13.95 0.99
N ASN A 478 -3.04 -14.15 2.30
CA ASN A 478 -2.13 -15.05 3.01
C ASN A 478 -2.42 -16.50 2.65
N ALA A 479 -1.40 -17.32 2.82
CA ALA A 479 -1.43 -18.73 2.56
C ALA A 479 -2.04 -19.49 3.76
N TYR A 480 -2.58 -20.69 3.54
CA TYR A 480 -3.21 -21.44 4.64
C TYR A 480 -2.19 -21.91 5.69
N ASP A 481 -0.94 -22.08 5.29
CA ASP A 481 0.22 -22.51 6.09
C ASP A 481 1.01 -21.34 6.73
N GLU A 482 0.50 -20.10 6.63
CA GLU A 482 1.15 -18.87 7.11
C GLU A 482 1.64 -18.95 8.56
N ALA A 483 0.87 -19.60 9.43
CA ALA A 483 1.19 -19.72 10.85
C ALA A 483 2.44 -20.59 11.12
N ILE A 484 2.93 -21.34 10.13
CA ILE A 484 4.02 -22.30 10.27
C ILE A 484 5.24 -21.93 9.40
N THR A 485 5.04 -21.65 8.11
CA THR A 485 6.14 -21.46 7.15
C THR A 485 5.84 -20.37 6.12
N THR A 486 6.89 -19.90 5.42
CA THR A 486 6.73 -19.12 4.20
C THR A 486 6.06 -19.98 3.11
N PRO A 487 5.16 -19.43 2.26
CA PRO A 487 4.30 -20.23 1.41
C PRO A 487 5.05 -21.09 0.37
N THR A 488 4.70 -22.38 0.33
CA THR A 488 5.13 -23.30 -0.74
C THR A 488 4.52 -22.89 -2.10
N GLU A 489 4.92 -23.56 -3.18
CA GLU A 489 4.29 -23.34 -4.49
C GLU A 489 2.81 -23.76 -4.51
N GLU A 490 2.46 -24.83 -3.81
CA GLU A 490 1.07 -25.28 -3.69
C GLU A 490 0.23 -24.27 -2.90
N SER A 491 0.75 -23.83 -1.74
CA SER A 491 0.03 -22.94 -0.84
C SER A 491 -0.20 -21.55 -1.43
N VAL A 492 0.80 -20.99 -2.13
CA VAL A 492 0.64 -19.69 -2.80
C VAL A 492 -0.40 -19.74 -3.93
N ARG A 493 -0.59 -20.89 -4.59
CA ARG A 493 -1.64 -21.04 -5.60
C ARG A 493 -3.04 -21.00 -4.98
N ARG A 494 -3.25 -21.66 -3.83
CA ARG A 494 -4.52 -21.58 -3.07
C ARG A 494 -4.82 -20.13 -2.68
N ALA A 495 -3.83 -19.44 -2.12
CA ALA A 495 -3.95 -18.04 -1.74
C ALA A 495 -4.30 -17.13 -2.94
N LEU A 496 -3.66 -17.34 -4.10
CA LEU A 496 -3.97 -16.57 -5.33
C LEU A 496 -5.36 -16.92 -5.88
N ALA A 497 -5.77 -18.20 -5.80
CA ALA A 497 -7.07 -18.66 -6.28
C ALA A 497 -8.22 -17.97 -5.56
N ILE A 498 -8.09 -17.64 -4.27
CA ILE A 498 -9.08 -16.84 -3.53
C ILE A 498 -9.39 -15.53 -4.26
N GLN A 499 -8.37 -14.76 -4.64
CA GLN A 499 -8.58 -13.49 -5.36
C GLN A 499 -9.16 -13.70 -6.75
N LEU A 500 -8.76 -14.77 -7.43
CA LEU A 500 -9.26 -15.10 -8.77
C LEU A 500 -10.75 -15.48 -8.72
N ILE A 501 -11.15 -16.35 -7.80
CA ILE A 501 -12.54 -16.78 -7.62
C ILE A 501 -13.40 -15.57 -7.23
N VAL A 502 -12.97 -14.77 -6.25
CA VAL A 502 -13.73 -13.60 -5.80
C VAL A 502 -13.87 -12.56 -6.91
N ASN A 503 -12.87 -12.31 -7.76
CA ASN A 503 -12.99 -11.32 -8.84
C ASN A 503 -13.66 -11.85 -10.12
N LYS A 504 -13.38 -13.11 -10.50
CA LYS A 504 -13.79 -13.67 -11.80
C LYS A 504 -15.08 -14.47 -11.73
N GLU A 505 -15.28 -15.27 -10.67
CA GLU A 505 -16.42 -16.20 -10.58
C GLU A 505 -17.58 -15.63 -9.76
N SER A 506 -17.30 -14.91 -8.67
CA SER A 506 -18.36 -14.37 -7.82
C SER A 506 -19.23 -13.37 -8.59
N GLY A 507 -20.54 -13.64 -8.65
CA GLY A 507 -21.52 -12.73 -9.25
C GLY A 507 -21.72 -11.45 -8.43
N TRP A 508 -21.52 -11.52 -7.11
CA TRP A 508 -21.70 -10.39 -6.20
C TRP A 508 -20.70 -9.25 -6.47
N THR A 509 -19.45 -9.59 -6.80
CA THR A 509 -18.38 -8.63 -7.04
C THR A 509 -18.37 -8.06 -8.47
N LYS A 510 -19.35 -8.42 -9.30
CA LYS A 510 -19.59 -7.75 -10.59
C LYS A 510 -20.12 -6.33 -10.40
N THR A 511 -20.75 -6.07 -9.25
CA THR A 511 -21.01 -4.71 -8.75
C THR A 511 -19.82 -4.27 -7.91
N GLU A 512 -19.31 -3.07 -8.18
CA GLU A 512 -18.08 -2.50 -7.64
C GLU A 512 -18.31 -1.64 -6.40
N ASN A 513 -19.56 -1.27 -6.13
CA ASN A 513 -19.99 -0.54 -4.94
C ASN A 513 -21.09 -1.27 -4.12
N PRO A 514 -20.98 -2.60 -3.88
CA PRO A 514 -22.08 -3.40 -3.34
C PRO A 514 -22.43 -3.07 -1.88
N MET A 515 -21.59 -2.30 -1.19
CA MET A 515 -21.80 -1.91 0.21
C MET A 515 -22.60 -0.63 0.38
N GLN A 516 -22.77 0.19 -0.67
CA GLN A 516 -23.45 1.48 -0.56
C GLN A 516 -24.96 1.29 -0.37
N GLY A 517 -25.54 2.05 0.55
CA GLY A 517 -26.97 1.98 0.90
C GLY A 517 -27.33 0.87 1.90
N SER A 518 -26.34 0.15 2.42
CA SER A 518 -26.54 -0.79 3.52
C SER A 518 -26.53 -0.06 4.86
N PHE A 519 -27.62 -0.14 5.62
CA PHE A 519 -27.77 0.58 6.89
C PHE A 519 -26.65 0.32 7.89
N ILE A 520 -26.23 -0.94 8.04
CA ILE A 520 -25.14 -1.30 8.97
C ILE A 520 -23.79 -0.78 8.48
N VAL A 521 -23.58 -0.69 7.17
CA VAL A 521 -22.34 -0.16 6.62
C VAL A 521 -22.26 1.34 6.85
N ASP A 522 -23.37 2.06 6.66
CA ASP A 522 -23.44 3.51 6.88
C ASP A 522 -23.22 3.82 8.37
N GLU A 523 -23.91 3.12 9.27
CA GLU A 523 -23.75 3.27 10.73
C GLU A 523 -22.32 2.95 11.19
N LEU A 524 -21.77 1.82 10.73
CA LEU A 524 -20.41 1.44 11.08
C LEU A 524 -19.37 2.41 10.53
N THR A 525 -19.57 2.97 9.34
CA THR A 525 -18.68 3.98 8.76
C THR A 525 -18.62 5.22 9.67
N ASP A 526 -19.76 5.68 10.18
CA ASP A 526 -19.81 6.83 11.08
C ASP A 526 -19.21 6.53 12.46
N LEU A 527 -19.50 5.35 13.03
CA LEU A 527 -18.95 4.94 14.32
C LEU A 527 -17.41 4.87 14.27
N VAL A 528 -16.87 4.22 13.23
CA VAL A 528 -15.42 4.09 13.06
C VAL A 528 -14.78 5.44 12.76
N GLU A 529 -15.40 6.29 11.93
CA GLU A 529 -14.88 7.64 11.68
C GLU A 529 -14.84 8.48 12.96
N ALA A 530 -15.92 8.48 13.75
CA ALA A 530 -15.98 9.22 15.00
C ALA A 530 -14.90 8.75 15.99
N ALA A 531 -14.74 7.43 16.16
CA ALA A 531 -13.73 6.84 17.05
C ALA A 531 -12.30 7.17 16.61
N VAL A 532 -12.03 7.18 15.30
CA VAL A 532 -10.72 7.59 14.75
C VAL A 532 -10.44 9.07 15.05
N LEU A 533 -11.44 9.95 14.90
CA LEU A 533 -11.28 11.38 15.20
C LEU A 533 -11.05 11.63 16.70
N GLU A 534 -11.68 10.86 17.58
CA GLU A 534 -11.41 10.91 19.02
C GLU A 534 -9.97 10.48 19.34
N GLU A 535 -9.47 9.44 18.66
CA GLU A 535 -8.11 8.97 18.82
C GLU A 535 -7.09 10.01 18.30
N PHE A 536 -7.40 10.72 17.21
CA PHE A 536 -6.58 11.85 16.76
C PHE A 536 -6.43 12.93 17.84
N GLU A 537 -7.50 13.26 18.55
CA GLU A 537 -7.43 14.22 19.65
C GLU A 537 -6.59 13.69 20.82
N ALA A 538 -6.68 12.39 21.12
CA ALA A 538 -5.85 11.76 22.14
C ALA A 538 -4.36 11.85 21.80
N ILE A 539 -3.98 11.62 20.55
CA ILE A 539 -2.61 11.79 20.05
C ILE A 539 -2.21 13.28 20.07
N SER A 540 -3.09 14.17 19.62
CA SER A 540 -2.82 15.62 19.58
C SER A 540 -2.53 16.19 20.97
N ARG A 541 -3.31 15.81 21.99
CA ARG A 541 -3.09 16.20 23.41
C ARG A 541 -1.72 15.77 23.96
N ARG A 542 -1.03 14.84 23.29
CA ARG A 542 0.30 14.34 23.65
C ARG A 542 1.43 14.94 22.79
N GLY A 543 1.15 15.99 22.03
CA GLY A 543 2.14 16.62 21.14
C GLY A 543 2.24 15.95 19.77
N GLY A 544 1.14 15.39 19.28
CA GLY A 544 1.10 14.68 18.00
C GLY A 544 1.77 13.30 18.07
N VAL A 545 2.00 12.68 16.91
CA VAL A 545 2.53 11.31 16.83
C VAL A 545 3.89 11.17 17.51
N LEU A 546 4.79 12.12 17.29
CA LEU A 546 6.15 12.08 17.85
C LEU A 546 6.14 12.24 19.38
N GLY A 547 5.37 13.20 19.92
CA GLY A 547 5.24 13.35 21.37
C GLY A 547 4.53 12.15 22.04
N ALA A 548 3.54 11.57 21.36
CA ALA A 548 2.93 10.32 21.80
C ALA A 548 3.93 9.15 21.83
N MET A 549 4.83 9.06 20.84
CA MET A 549 5.91 8.05 20.80
C MET A 549 6.91 8.24 21.94
N GLU A 550 7.25 9.48 22.30
CA GLU A 550 8.13 9.76 23.46
C GLU A 550 7.57 9.20 24.78
N THR A 551 6.25 9.21 24.93
CA THR A 551 5.54 8.65 26.10
C THR A 551 5.10 7.20 25.93
N MET A 552 5.50 6.54 24.82
CA MET A 552 5.12 5.17 24.49
C MET A 552 3.61 4.93 24.38
N TYR A 553 2.83 5.98 24.11
CA TYR A 553 1.37 5.88 24.09
C TYR A 553 0.87 4.85 23.08
N GLN A 554 1.33 4.92 21.83
CA GLN A 554 0.92 3.99 20.79
C GLN A 554 1.31 2.56 21.14
N ARG A 555 2.57 2.34 21.51
CA ARG A 555 3.09 1.00 21.86
C ARG A 555 2.36 0.40 23.05
N GLY A 556 2.13 1.19 24.11
CA GLY A 556 1.39 0.75 25.28
C GLY A 556 -0.05 0.36 24.94
N LYS A 557 -0.76 1.20 24.18
CA LYS A 557 -2.13 0.90 23.74
C LYS A 557 -2.22 -0.38 22.89
N ILE A 558 -1.28 -0.57 21.95
CA ILE A 558 -1.18 -1.79 21.14
C ILE A 558 -0.99 -3.03 22.03
N GLN A 559 -0.12 -2.93 23.05
CA GLN A 559 0.15 -4.04 23.98
C GLN A 559 -1.08 -4.35 24.86
N ASP A 560 -1.77 -3.33 25.36
CA ASP A 560 -2.99 -3.50 26.15
C ASP A 560 -4.09 -4.20 25.34
N GLU A 561 -4.31 -3.78 24.10
CA GLU A 561 -5.27 -4.41 23.18
C GLU A 561 -4.87 -5.83 22.80
N SER A 562 -3.57 -6.07 22.60
CA SER A 562 -3.03 -7.41 22.35
C SER A 562 -3.31 -8.36 23.52
N MET A 563 -3.03 -7.91 24.75
CA MET A 563 -3.27 -8.69 25.96
C MET A 563 -4.76 -8.95 26.18
N TYR A 564 -5.62 -7.99 25.88
CA TYR A 564 -7.07 -8.18 25.93
C TYR A 564 -7.53 -9.27 24.96
N TYR A 565 -7.08 -9.22 23.69
CA TYR A 565 -7.38 -10.26 22.70
C TYR A 565 -6.89 -11.64 23.16
N GLU A 566 -5.63 -11.77 23.58
CA GLU A 566 -5.09 -13.08 24.00
C GLU A 566 -5.82 -13.61 25.25
N HIS A 567 -6.23 -12.75 26.18
CA HIS A 567 -7.04 -13.17 27.33
C HIS A 567 -8.36 -13.80 26.90
N LEU A 568 -9.13 -13.11 26.03
CA LEU A 568 -10.42 -13.62 25.54
C LEU A 568 -10.27 -14.88 24.67
N LYS A 569 -9.17 -14.98 23.92
CA LYS A 569 -8.86 -16.17 23.14
C LYS A 569 -8.53 -17.36 24.03
N HIS A 570 -7.76 -17.15 25.09
CA HIS A 570 -7.35 -18.23 25.99
C HIS A 570 -8.48 -18.68 26.93
N ASP A 571 -9.31 -17.77 27.42
CA ASP A 571 -10.43 -18.12 28.30
C ASP A 571 -11.67 -18.66 27.55
N GLY A 572 -11.71 -18.49 26.22
CA GLY A 572 -12.77 -18.97 25.34
C GLY A 572 -13.94 -18.00 25.13
N THR A 573 -13.89 -16.81 25.73
CA THR A 573 -14.89 -15.75 25.54
C THR A 573 -14.94 -15.30 24.08
N LEU A 574 -13.77 -15.21 23.42
CA LEU A 574 -13.68 -15.00 21.98
C LEU A 574 -13.56 -16.36 21.28
N PRO A 575 -14.59 -16.86 20.59
CA PRO A 575 -14.55 -18.17 19.97
C PRO A 575 -13.62 -18.19 18.75
N ILE A 576 -12.65 -19.10 18.77
CA ILE A 576 -11.72 -19.36 17.67
C ILE A 576 -11.85 -20.83 17.26
N ILE A 577 -12.49 -21.06 16.11
CA ILE A 577 -12.79 -22.39 15.55
C ILE A 577 -11.48 -23.15 15.26
N GLY A 578 -11.38 -24.37 15.77
CA GLY A 578 -10.18 -25.22 15.67
C GLY A 578 -9.11 -24.94 16.74
N VAL A 579 -9.28 -23.89 17.56
CA VAL A 579 -8.31 -23.50 18.59
C VAL A 579 -8.87 -23.66 19.99
N ASN A 580 -9.89 -22.90 20.38
CA ASN A 580 -10.49 -22.97 21.72
C ASN A 580 -11.91 -23.56 21.71
N THR A 581 -12.50 -23.72 20.53
CA THR A 581 -13.79 -24.38 20.31
C THR A 581 -13.78 -25.12 18.98
N PHE A 582 -14.60 -26.15 18.82
CA PHE A 582 -14.60 -27.05 17.65
C PHE A 582 -13.20 -27.62 17.34
N GLN A 583 -12.52 -28.11 18.39
CA GLN A 583 -11.19 -28.73 18.27
C GLN A 583 -11.29 -30.12 17.63
N ASN A 584 -10.25 -30.51 16.90
CA ASN A 584 -10.17 -31.84 16.30
C ASN A 584 -9.85 -32.91 17.35
N PRO A 585 -10.74 -33.91 17.54
CA PRO A 585 -10.55 -34.97 18.54
C PRO A 585 -9.40 -35.93 18.18
N HIS A 586 -8.89 -35.87 16.95
CA HIS A 586 -7.80 -36.68 16.43
C HIS A 586 -6.51 -35.89 16.22
N ALA A 587 -6.44 -34.64 16.72
CA ALA A 587 -5.23 -33.84 16.62
C ALA A 587 -4.05 -34.57 17.27
N GLN A 588 -2.97 -34.76 16.51
CA GLN A 588 -1.71 -35.25 17.07
C GLN A 588 -1.16 -34.20 18.04
N ALA A 589 -0.74 -34.65 19.23
CA ALA A 589 -0.01 -33.79 20.15
C ALA A 589 1.39 -33.58 19.58
N PHE A 590 1.73 -32.35 19.20
CA PHE A 590 3.11 -31.98 18.86
C PHE A 590 3.92 -31.86 20.15
N ASP A 591 4.50 -32.96 20.60
CA ASP A 591 5.58 -32.96 21.59
C ASP A 591 6.94 -33.21 20.93
N GLU A 592 8.04 -33.06 21.68
CA GLU A 592 9.41 -33.24 21.17
C GLU A 592 9.64 -34.62 20.52
N SER A 593 8.85 -35.64 20.89
CA SER A 593 8.99 -37.00 20.34
C SER A 593 8.34 -37.18 18.97
N ALA A 594 7.48 -36.24 18.55
CA ALA A 594 6.83 -36.22 17.24
C ALA A 594 7.51 -35.27 16.24
N ALA A 595 8.60 -34.60 16.62
CA ALA A 595 9.31 -33.66 15.75
C ALA A 595 9.86 -34.32 14.47
N ASP A 596 10.27 -35.59 14.56
CA ASP A 596 10.76 -36.37 13.42
C ASP A 596 9.64 -36.87 12.48
N ASP A 597 8.38 -36.89 12.96
CA ASP A 597 7.19 -37.28 12.20
C ASP A 597 6.48 -36.08 11.54
N PHE A 598 7.02 -34.87 11.67
CA PHE A 598 6.46 -33.65 11.09
C PHE A 598 6.71 -33.59 9.57
N GLU A 599 5.83 -34.22 8.79
CA GLU A 599 5.86 -34.20 7.32
C GLU A 599 5.20 -32.91 6.77
N MET A 600 5.90 -31.77 6.84
CA MET A 600 5.52 -30.56 6.12
C MET A 600 6.73 -29.91 5.44
N GLU A 601 6.58 -29.52 4.17
CA GLU A 601 7.62 -28.82 3.44
C GLU A 601 7.86 -27.44 4.08
N LEU A 602 9.11 -27.18 4.49
CA LEU A 602 9.52 -25.91 5.07
C LEU A 602 10.35 -25.09 4.08
N ALA A 603 9.94 -23.85 3.88
CA ALA A 603 10.64 -22.88 3.08
C ALA A 603 11.84 -22.30 3.88
N ARG A 604 13.05 -22.79 3.60
CA ARG A 604 14.33 -22.31 4.16
C ARG A 604 15.41 -22.18 3.09
N ALA A 605 16.37 -21.27 3.32
CA ALA A 605 17.56 -21.12 2.49
C ALA A 605 18.55 -22.27 2.70
N THR A 606 19.10 -22.81 1.61
CA THR A 606 20.09 -23.89 1.67
C THR A 606 21.47 -23.36 2.09
N PRO A 607 22.37 -24.22 2.63
CA PRO A 607 23.75 -23.83 2.92
C PRO A 607 24.49 -23.23 1.72
N GLU A 608 24.24 -23.76 0.52
CA GLU A 608 24.84 -23.31 -0.73
C GLU A 608 24.38 -21.89 -1.07
N GLU A 609 23.07 -21.59 -0.98
CA GLU A 609 22.53 -20.24 -1.22
C GLU A 609 23.14 -19.21 -0.27
N LYS A 610 23.32 -19.58 1.00
CA LYS A 610 23.96 -18.71 2.01
C LYS A 610 25.42 -18.42 1.67
N GLN A 611 26.14 -19.44 1.20
CA GLN A 611 27.53 -19.33 0.80
C GLN A 611 27.69 -18.43 -0.44
N GLU A 612 26.81 -18.58 -1.44
CA GLU A 612 26.78 -17.70 -2.62
C GLU A 612 26.51 -16.23 -2.24
N CYS A 613 25.58 -15.97 -1.31
CA CYS A 613 25.32 -14.62 -0.80
C CYS A 613 26.54 -14.01 -0.11
N LEU A 614 27.27 -14.81 0.68
CA LEU A 614 28.48 -14.38 1.37
C LEU A 614 29.60 -14.04 0.37
N GLU A 615 29.86 -14.92 -0.60
CA GLU A 615 30.92 -14.72 -1.59
C GLU A 615 30.68 -13.46 -2.42
N ARG A 616 29.44 -13.20 -2.84
CA ARG A 616 29.07 -11.99 -3.59
C ARG A 616 29.36 -10.71 -2.81
N VAL A 617 29.02 -10.67 -1.52
CA VAL A 617 29.27 -9.48 -0.70
C VAL A 617 30.76 -9.31 -0.40
N GLU A 618 31.51 -10.39 -0.16
CA GLU A 618 32.97 -10.34 0.04
C GLU A 618 33.69 -9.80 -1.22
N VAL A 619 33.29 -10.25 -2.42
CA VAL A 619 33.79 -9.71 -3.70
C VAL A 619 33.47 -8.21 -3.83
N ARG A 620 32.26 -7.79 -3.48
CA ARG A 620 31.88 -6.37 -3.52
C ARG A 620 32.71 -5.52 -2.56
N GLN A 621 32.92 -6.00 -1.34
CA GLN A 621 33.68 -5.29 -0.32
C GLN A 621 35.17 -5.13 -0.68
N THR A 622 35.72 -6.06 -1.48
CA THR A 622 37.16 -6.11 -1.80
C THR A 622 37.52 -5.52 -3.16
N SER A 623 36.62 -5.53 -4.15
CA SER A 623 36.93 -5.15 -5.55
C SER A 623 37.30 -3.67 -5.76
N ALA A 624 36.82 -2.75 -4.91
CA ALA A 624 37.08 -1.31 -5.03
C ALA A 624 37.32 -0.63 -3.67
N ALA A 625 37.99 -1.31 -2.74
CA ALA A 625 38.08 -0.91 -1.31
C ALA A 625 38.46 0.56 -1.05
N ASP A 626 39.44 1.11 -1.78
CA ASP A 626 39.85 2.52 -1.63
C ASP A 626 38.77 3.51 -2.10
N GLN A 627 38.13 3.21 -3.25
CA GLN A 627 37.04 4.03 -3.79
C GLN A 627 35.81 3.96 -2.87
N THR A 628 35.48 2.78 -2.38
CA THR A 628 34.39 2.56 -1.42
C THR A 628 34.64 3.35 -0.14
N THR A 629 35.87 3.33 0.39
CA THR A 629 36.23 4.12 1.57
C THR A 629 36.06 5.63 1.34
N ALA A 630 36.42 6.13 0.16
CA ALA A 630 36.24 7.54 -0.20
C ALA A 630 34.75 7.91 -0.32
N ALA A 631 33.94 7.09 -0.99
CA ALA A 631 32.50 7.32 -1.14
C ALA A 631 31.77 7.29 0.22
N LEU A 632 32.11 6.36 1.11
CA LEU A 632 31.52 6.31 2.45
C LEU A 632 31.86 7.54 3.29
N LYS A 633 33.06 8.12 3.13
CA LYS A 633 33.42 9.40 3.77
C LYS A 633 32.63 10.56 3.20
N GLN A 634 32.43 10.59 1.88
CA GLN A 634 31.62 11.61 1.21
C GLN A 634 30.16 11.54 1.69
N LEU A 635 29.57 10.34 1.76
CA LEU A 635 28.24 10.11 2.30
C LEU A 635 28.09 10.64 3.74
N GLN A 636 29.11 10.40 4.58
CA GLN A 636 29.14 10.94 5.94
C GLN A 636 29.22 12.47 5.98
N GLU A 637 30.01 13.07 5.09
CA GLU A 637 30.15 14.52 5.02
C GLU A 637 28.83 15.18 4.59
N VAL A 638 28.18 14.66 3.55
CA VAL A 638 26.85 15.10 3.10
C VAL A 638 25.82 14.99 4.22
N ALA A 639 25.85 13.90 4.99
CA ALA A 639 24.96 13.74 6.13
C ALA A 639 25.21 14.78 7.23
N ARG A 640 26.47 15.12 7.53
CA ARG A 640 26.83 16.13 8.56
C ARG A 640 26.53 17.55 8.11
N SER A 641 26.74 17.86 6.82
CA SER A 641 26.53 19.20 6.27
C SER A 641 25.06 19.52 6.02
N GLY A 642 24.15 18.56 6.24
CA GLY A 642 22.71 18.72 5.99
C GLY A 642 22.32 18.61 4.51
N GLY A 643 23.20 18.09 3.64
CA GLY A 643 22.89 17.85 2.24
C GLY A 643 21.91 16.68 2.04
N ASN A 644 21.43 16.50 0.80
CA ASN A 644 20.55 15.38 0.46
C ASN A 644 21.34 14.07 0.47
N VAL A 645 21.08 13.22 1.45
CA VAL A 645 21.81 11.94 1.63
C VAL A 645 21.38 10.91 0.60
N PHE A 646 20.12 10.93 0.15
CA PHE A 646 19.65 9.98 -0.85
C PHE A 646 20.29 10.21 -2.22
N GLU A 647 20.55 11.47 -2.58
CA GLU A 647 21.29 11.81 -3.80
C GLU A 647 22.70 11.21 -3.80
N GLU A 648 23.44 11.31 -2.68
CA GLU A 648 24.75 10.68 -2.53
C GLU A 648 24.66 9.15 -2.42
N LEU A 649 23.58 8.61 -1.84
CA LEU A 649 23.33 7.16 -1.83
C LEU A 649 23.22 6.60 -3.24
N MET A 650 22.59 7.31 -4.19
CA MET A 650 22.48 6.86 -5.58
C MET A 650 23.83 6.60 -6.25
N GLU A 651 24.90 7.24 -5.76
CA GLU A 651 26.27 7.05 -6.25
C GLU A 651 27.04 6.04 -5.38
N THR A 652 26.90 6.11 -4.05
CA THR A 652 27.61 5.23 -3.11
C THR A 652 27.25 3.76 -3.28
N VAL A 653 25.98 3.45 -3.54
CA VAL A 653 25.48 2.07 -3.69
C VAL A 653 26.06 1.30 -4.87
N LYS A 654 26.62 2.01 -5.85
CA LYS A 654 27.24 1.38 -7.03
C LYS A 654 28.52 0.61 -6.67
N ILE A 655 29.15 0.93 -5.54
CA ILE A 655 30.43 0.36 -5.12
C ILE A 655 30.47 -0.14 -3.67
N ALA A 656 29.54 0.27 -2.81
CA ALA A 656 29.47 -0.17 -1.42
C ALA A 656 28.36 -1.19 -1.18
N SER A 657 28.56 -2.07 -0.21
CA SER A 657 27.54 -3.01 0.30
C SER A 657 26.60 -2.35 1.32
N LEU A 658 25.45 -2.99 1.56
CA LEU A 658 24.42 -2.57 2.50
C LEU A 658 24.98 -2.32 3.91
N GLY A 659 25.76 -3.26 4.43
CA GLY A 659 26.37 -3.18 5.75
C GLY A 659 27.39 -2.05 5.86
N GLN A 660 28.25 -1.89 4.84
CA GLN A 660 29.22 -0.79 4.78
C GLN A 660 28.55 0.59 4.81
N ILE A 661 27.47 0.78 4.04
CA ILE A 661 26.70 2.02 4.00
C ILE A 661 26.03 2.27 5.35
N THR A 662 25.39 1.24 5.90
CA THR A 662 24.68 1.32 7.18
C THR A 662 25.64 1.70 8.33
N ASP A 663 26.80 1.05 8.42
CA ASP A 663 27.81 1.37 9.43
C ASP A 663 28.43 2.77 9.25
N ALA A 664 28.56 3.24 8.01
CA ALA A 664 28.98 4.62 7.75
C ALA A 664 27.94 5.63 8.25
N LEU A 665 26.65 5.37 8.02
CA LEU A 665 25.55 6.23 8.47
C LEU A 665 25.35 6.19 9.98
N PHE A 666 25.59 5.06 10.66
CA PHE A 666 25.55 5.00 12.14
C PHE A 666 26.50 5.99 12.81
N LYS A 667 27.65 6.28 12.20
CA LYS A 667 28.65 7.23 12.73
C LYS A 667 28.22 8.69 12.66
N VAL A 668 27.14 9.02 11.94
CA VAL A 668 26.69 10.40 11.71
C VAL A 668 25.22 10.62 12.06
N GLY A 669 24.35 9.63 11.81
CA GLY A 669 22.91 9.69 12.09
C GLY A 669 22.49 9.04 13.41
N GLY A 670 23.42 8.36 14.09
CA GLY A 670 23.16 7.62 15.32
C GLY A 670 22.42 6.30 15.08
N GLN A 671 22.59 5.37 16.01
CA GLN A 671 21.82 4.12 16.05
C GLN A 671 20.49 4.35 16.77
N TYR A 672 19.46 3.59 16.38
CA TYR A 672 18.21 3.55 17.12
C TYR A 672 18.48 3.11 18.56
N ARG A 673 18.00 3.90 19.52
CA ARG A 673 18.00 3.52 20.93
C ARG A 673 16.62 2.99 21.25
N ARG A 674 16.55 1.71 21.65
CA ARG A 674 15.32 1.16 22.22
C ARG A 674 14.99 1.97 23.46
N ASN A 675 13.88 2.69 23.41
CA ASN A 675 13.29 3.31 24.57
C ASN A 675 12.60 2.18 25.37
N MET A 676 13.37 1.51 26.23
CA MET A 676 12.93 0.66 27.33
C MET A 676 13.90 0.84 28.49
#